data_AF-A0A397S8D0-F1
#
_entry.id   AF-A0A397S8D0-F1
#
_cell.length_a   1.000
_cell.length_b   1.000
_cell.length_c   1.000
_cell.angle_alpha   90.00
_cell.angle_beta   90.00
_cell.angle_gamma   90.00
#
_symmetry.space_group_name_H-M   'P 1'
#
loop_
_entity.id
_entity.type
_entity.pdbx_description
1 polymer ?
#
loop_
_entity_poly.entity_id
_entity_poly.type
_entity_poly.pdbx_seq_one_letter_code
_entity_poly.pdbx_strand_id
1 'polypeptide(L)'
;MTIPINETCIEPRIDLRILYPNGTIEAAKVDYPIPESNFCIGSDGFYIFQIKRNFPDHLLVLYVNSTDIASASYYALLVTQTGKFVSNTYLAPVPVINGNLYPYGIITSYTNDEYGFLFTNYETETVIMWSYFNKLDDGKIIKISHGQYRHVQSPFEPYLVFPGIEGNFIFITTNSIVNDTKRVESNNPFEITFKISVSFFKPIINVIDGPFIIYQSTIPHLKVDGLICNSAPSNMISFCILRINSIKTNKKLKKYLLKISFLNSGSVFSIEKFSNIKFDDGVVKLQITYLHNGNFLLTQLKNATDIRENKIQGIILDYDGKFCTDWNLPPDLIVSDLYIIGDFGNGTIFLVSQEDDFSWKILSSNITELISNDLYDNPNINSSYPTIDSKIPLLTTKINITYNIPITISKNNISIYQNESGIPILRQSIPVNPSEIFSISNDSKTLNINVLESTFNQPNANYYIVIEDNAVKDRISNQPIVGVEKNFWRFKTGSINNDIFADDTFGLFSLTSEGTNYYNYLSKNDQSEFSSQLRIDLANAIPIDIKRLDNIQYYNFDKDKIILTLLIKSTTNANEINVYRVIKDLDILIRKKEITSISWFNTTNLIDSNFGFQQTRNYFIDPDFKFYFIGIIFGTMILGSFYYYAKKKHPEGKNIVILKFSLFLLDFVIDIAFILNNTIKVHELFIPSIIFCVIPIAINTIMSMIIILQEITKSKDFYKWFKNNTNIAAIFTILAGIDIEVLNVLSSQVAGIMLFNAPFSEKPQSYIFWGSLIGLFIKDIPQFIIKVSNSLKIIYTY
;
A
#
# COMPACT_ATOMS: atom_id res chain seq x y z
N MET A 1 33.02 37.36 -14.23
CA MET A 1 34.14 37.49 -15.19
C MET A 1 33.92 38.69 -16.10
N THR A 2 34.90 39.58 -16.20
CA THR A 2 34.97 40.58 -17.28
C THR A 2 35.41 39.91 -18.57
N ILE A 3 34.64 40.12 -19.63
CA ILE A 3 34.84 39.61 -20.98
C ILE A 3 36.28 39.86 -21.45
N PRO A 4 37.07 38.84 -21.81
CA PRO A 4 38.27 39.04 -22.61
C PRO A 4 37.84 39.62 -23.96
N ILE A 5 38.50 40.69 -24.40
CA ILE A 5 38.11 41.57 -25.53
C ILE A 5 38.04 40.84 -26.91
N ASN A 6 38.24 39.52 -26.98
CA ASN A 6 38.47 38.78 -28.22
C ASN A 6 37.76 37.42 -28.37
N GLU A 7 36.70 37.11 -27.61
CA GLU A 7 36.02 35.79 -27.69
C GLU A 7 34.71 35.78 -28.50
N THR A 8 34.50 34.67 -29.22
CA THR A 8 33.28 34.35 -29.96
C THR A 8 32.23 33.78 -29.00
N CYS A 9 31.44 34.66 -28.37
CA CYS A 9 30.30 34.25 -27.55
C CYS A 9 29.05 33.99 -28.41
N ILE A 10 28.22 33.03 -28.02
CA ILE A 10 26.87 32.84 -28.57
C ILE A 10 25.85 33.64 -27.76
N GLU A 11 24.65 33.83 -28.31
CA GLU A 11 23.59 34.57 -27.62
C GLU A 11 23.23 33.90 -26.28
N PRO A 12 23.19 34.65 -25.15
CA PRO A 12 22.99 34.12 -23.81
C PRO A 12 21.52 33.78 -23.54
N ARG A 13 20.96 32.88 -24.35
CA ARG A 13 19.58 32.40 -24.28
C ARG A 13 19.52 30.89 -24.47
N ILE A 14 18.49 30.28 -23.89
CA ILE A 14 18.22 28.85 -24.03
C ILE A 14 16.85 28.67 -24.64
N ASP A 15 16.85 28.27 -25.91
CA ASP A 15 15.65 27.90 -26.63
C ASP A 15 15.54 26.37 -26.66
N LEU A 16 14.44 25.84 -26.12
CA LEU A 16 14.17 24.42 -26.05
C LEU A 16 13.29 23.99 -27.24
N ARG A 17 13.54 22.78 -27.72
CA ARG A 17 12.70 22.06 -28.69
C ARG A 17 12.42 20.67 -28.13
N ILE A 18 11.20 20.45 -27.68
CA ILE A 18 10.76 19.23 -27.02
C ILE A 18 10.17 18.32 -28.09
N LEU A 19 10.87 17.24 -28.44
CA LEU A 19 10.42 16.24 -29.39
C LEU A 19 9.63 15.15 -28.67
N TYR A 20 8.37 14.96 -29.07
CA TYR A 20 7.49 13.92 -28.52
C TYR A 20 7.53 12.62 -29.35
N PRO A 21 7.21 11.46 -28.75
CA PRO A 21 7.21 10.17 -29.46
C PRO A 21 6.27 10.07 -30.67
N ASN A 22 5.24 10.92 -30.72
CA ASN A 22 4.31 11.04 -31.87
C ASN A 22 4.88 11.94 -33.00
N GLY A 23 6.09 12.46 -32.85
CA GLY A 23 6.76 13.35 -33.80
C GLY A 23 6.43 14.83 -33.65
N THR A 24 5.57 15.24 -32.71
CA THR A 24 5.29 16.67 -32.49
C THR A 24 6.45 17.36 -31.80
N ILE A 25 6.65 18.64 -32.10
CA ILE A 25 7.70 19.47 -31.50
C ILE A 25 7.05 20.65 -30.80
N GLU A 26 7.33 20.81 -29.51
CA GLU A 26 6.96 22.00 -28.75
C GLU A 26 8.18 22.90 -28.56
N ALA A 27 7.98 24.21 -28.69
CA ALA A 27 9.02 25.20 -28.45
C ALA A 27 8.81 25.83 -27.07
N ALA A 28 9.88 25.89 -26.30
CA ALA A 28 9.91 26.53 -24.99
C ALA A 28 11.16 27.40 -24.86
N LYS A 29 11.17 28.30 -23.88
CA LYS A 29 12.32 29.16 -23.58
C LYS A 29 12.55 29.17 -22.08
N VAL A 30 13.80 29.04 -21.66
CA VAL A 30 14.15 29.15 -20.24
C VAL A 30 14.09 30.63 -19.84
N ASP A 31 13.14 30.96 -18.96
CA ASP A 31 12.93 32.32 -18.46
C ASP A 31 13.79 32.59 -17.22
N TYR A 32 15.11 32.60 -17.42
CA TYR A 32 16.07 32.89 -16.36
C TYR A 32 17.37 33.50 -16.91
N PRO A 33 17.86 34.62 -16.36
CA PRO A 33 19.08 35.29 -16.83
C PRO A 33 20.33 34.56 -16.33
N ILE A 34 20.81 33.57 -17.08
CA ILE A 34 22.08 32.91 -16.81
C ILE A 34 23.24 33.85 -17.19
N PRO A 35 24.31 33.93 -16.39
CA PRO A 35 25.46 34.79 -16.70
C PRO A 35 26.04 34.49 -18.09
N GLU A 36 26.29 35.54 -18.87
CA GLU A 36 26.75 35.47 -20.27
C GLU A 36 28.05 34.69 -20.44
N SER A 37 28.90 34.66 -19.41
CA SER A 37 30.13 33.87 -19.42
C SER A 37 29.89 32.38 -19.71
N ASN A 38 28.72 31.82 -19.39
CA ASN A 38 28.38 30.43 -19.72
C ASN A 38 28.22 30.17 -21.22
N PHE A 39 28.09 31.23 -22.02
CA PHE A 39 27.86 31.19 -23.47
C PHE A 39 29.09 31.66 -24.27
N CYS A 40 30.24 31.80 -23.61
CA CYS A 40 31.51 32.16 -24.21
C CYS A 40 32.48 30.97 -24.19
N ILE A 41 33.40 30.92 -25.16
CA ILE A 41 34.46 29.92 -25.22
C ILE A 41 35.50 30.25 -24.16
N GLY A 42 35.61 29.43 -23.11
CA GLY A 42 36.69 29.50 -22.12
C GLY A 42 37.95 28.75 -22.55
N SER A 43 38.91 28.63 -21.63
CA SER A 43 40.24 28.05 -21.88
C SER A 43 40.25 26.61 -22.39
N ASP A 44 39.25 25.81 -22.00
CA ASP A 44 39.09 24.40 -22.41
C ASP A 44 37.79 24.17 -23.22
N GLY A 45 37.28 25.22 -23.89
CA GLY A 45 35.99 25.21 -24.58
C GLY A 45 34.90 26.00 -23.84
N PHE A 46 33.64 25.88 -24.26
CA PHE A 46 32.54 26.55 -23.56
C PHE A 46 32.47 26.13 -22.08
N TYR A 47 32.21 27.09 -21.19
CA TYR A 47 31.91 26.81 -19.78
C TYR A 47 30.78 25.78 -19.67
N ILE A 48 30.83 24.92 -18.65
CA ILE A 48 29.87 23.82 -18.55
C ILE A 48 28.44 24.34 -18.48
N PHE A 49 27.68 23.84 -19.44
CA PHE A 49 26.27 24.08 -19.61
C PHE A 49 25.60 22.72 -19.87
N GLN A 50 25.00 22.13 -18.83
CA GLN A 50 24.36 20.81 -18.93
C GLN A 50 22.86 20.93 -18.67
N ILE A 51 22.04 20.48 -19.61
CA ILE A 51 20.59 20.35 -19.42
C ILE A 51 20.28 18.86 -19.24
N LYS A 52 19.69 18.50 -18.10
CA LYS A 52 19.22 17.14 -17.80
C LYS A 52 17.73 17.18 -17.53
N ARG A 53 17.00 16.24 -18.11
CA ARG A 53 15.64 15.98 -17.65
C ARG A 53 15.72 15.45 -16.23
N ASN A 54 14.99 16.08 -15.33
CA ASN A 54 14.95 15.73 -13.91
C ASN A 54 13.48 15.60 -13.54
N PHE A 55 13.02 14.38 -13.28
CA PHE A 55 11.60 14.05 -13.13
C PHE A 55 10.79 14.20 -14.43
N PRO A 56 9.55 13.66 -14.48
CA PRO A 56 8.74 13.70 -15.69
C PRO A 56 8.62 15.11 -16.24
N ASP A 57 8.34 16.12 -15.40
CA ASP A 57 7.89 17.47 -15.80
C ASP A 57 8.90 18.61 -15.57
N HIS A 58 10.14 18.31 -15.16
CA HIS A 58 11.15 19.33 -14.88
C HIS A 58 12.48 19.08 -15.62
N LEU A 59 13.26 20.15 -15.74
CA LEU A 59 14.61 20.15 -16.30
C LEU A 59 15.56 20.78 -15.27
N LEU A 60 16.74 20.17 -15.10
CA LEU A 60 17.87 20.75 -14.40
C LEU A 60 18.83 21.37 -15.42
N VAL A 61 19.15 22.64 -15.21
CA VAL A 61 20.19 23.35 -15.96
C VAL A 61 21.36 23.63 -15.01
N LEU A 62 22.48 22.95 -15.25
CA LEU A 62 23.75 23.21 -14.58
C LEU A 62 24.44 24.39 -15.25
N TYR A 63 24.79 25.39 -14.45
CA TYR A 63 25.56 26.55 -14.93
C TYR A 63 26.51 27.06 -13.84
N VAL A 64 27.46 27.90 -14.23
CA VAL A 64 28.40 28.55 -13.32
C VAL A 64 28.01 30.01 -13.10
N ASN A 65 28.00 30.45 -11.84
CA ASN A 65 27.85 31.86 -11.49
C ASN A 65 29.12 32.37 -10.81
N SER A 66 29.59 33.55 -11.20
CA SER A 66 30.88 34.10 -10.77
C SER A 66 30.94 35.61 -11.00
N THR A 67 31.34 36.36 -9.98
CA THR A 67 31.82 37.74 -10.16
C THR A 67 33.30 37.77 -10.52
N ASP A 68 34.10 36.89 -9.90
CA ASP A 68 35.54 36.71 -10.10
C ASP A 68 35.95 35.22 -10.02
N ILE A 69 37.23 34.92 -10.28
CA ILE A 69 37.77 33.55 -10.26
C ILE A 69 37.55 32.86 -8.91
N ALA A 70 37.66 33.57 -7.78
CA ALA A 70 37.58 32.98 -6.45
C ALA A 70 36.14 32.69 -5.99
N SER A 71 35.16 33.40 -6.56
CA SER A 71 33.73 33.28 -6.23
C SER A 71 32.96 32.34 -7.16
N ALA A 72 33.62 31.75 -8.16
CA ALA A 72 32.97 30.89 -9.14
C ALA A 72 32.35 29.66 -8.47
N SER A 73 31.06 29.44 -8.72
CA SER A 73 30.28 28.38 -8.08
C SER A 73 29.28 27.75 -9.06
N TYR A 74 29.04 26.46 -8.91
CA TYR A 74 28.02 25.73 -9.65
C TYR A 74 26.63 25.93 -9.06
N TYR A 75 25.66 26.11 -9.94
CA TYR A 75 24.25 26.21 -9.62
C TYR A 75 23.43 25.26 -10.48
N ALA A 76 22.41 24.67 -9.87
CA ALA A 76 21.36 23.91 -10.55
C ALA A 76 20.09 24.75 -10.60
N LEU A 77 19.72 25.19 -11.79
CA LEU A 77 18.45 25.82 -12.07
C LEU A 77 17.42 24.74 -12.37
N LEU A 78 16.35 24.68 -11.57
CA LEU A 78 15.20 23.85 -11.84
C LEU A 78 14.15 24.66 -12.59
N VAL A 79 13.76 24.17 -13.77
CA VAL A 79 12.69 24.74 -14.56
C VAL A 79 11.66 23.68 -14.93
N THR A 80 10.43 24.09 -15.18
CA THR A 80 9.41 23.22 -15.79
C THR A 80 9.83 22.84 -17.22
N GLN A 81 9.24 21.79 -17.81
CA GLN A 81 9.44 21.48 -19.23
C GLN A 81 9.21 22.67 -20.16
N THR A 82 8.25 23.55 -19.83
CA THR A 82 7.95 24.77 -20.61
C THR A 82 8.97 25.90 -20.42
N GLY A 83 10.01 25.69 -19.60
CA GLY A 83 11.09 26.63 -19.34
C GLY A 83 10.84 27.66 -18.24
N LYS A 84 9.70 27.57 -17.52
CA LYS A 84 9.42 28.44 -16.36
C LYS A 84 10.31 28.11 -15.16
N PHE A 85 10.85 29.13 -14.52
CA PHE A 85 11.62 29.06 -13.28
C PHE A 85 10.84 28.37 -12.15
N VAL A 86 11.51 27.47 -11.42
CA VAL A 86 10.98 26.85 -10.18
C VAL A 86 11.89 27.17 -9.00
N SER A 87 13.18 26.82 -9.09
CA SER A 87 14.16 27.08 -8.04
C SER A 87 15.58 27.19 -8.60
N ASN A 88 16.49 27.80 -7.84
CA ASN A 88 17.92 27.80 -8.15
C ASN A 88 18.73 27.41 -6.93
N THR A 89 19.53 26.36 -7.05
CA THR A 89 20.21 25.72 -5.91
C THR A 89 21.71 25.76 -6.09
N TYR A 90 22.41 26.29 -5.08
CA TYR A 90 23.87 26.21 -4.99
C TYR A 90 24.33 24.75 -4.85
N LEU A 91 25.26 24.32 -5.70
CA LEU A 91 25.77 22.95 -5.67
C LEU A 91 27.11 22.87 -4.94
N ALA A 92 28.13 23.58 -5.45
CA ALA A 92 29.49 23.55 -4.95
C ALA A 92 30.35 24.68 -5.54
N PRO A 93 31.51 25.01 -4.96
CA PRO A 93 32.45 25.94 -5.59
C PRO A 93 33.08 25.30 -6.84
N VAL A 94 33.44 26.12 -7.82
CA VAL A 94 34.24 25.69 -8.96
C VAL A 94 35.71 25.61 -8.51
N PRO A 95 36.41 24.49 -8.73
CA PRO A 95 37.81 24.38 -8.32
C PRO A 95 38.69 25.36 -9.11
N VAL A 96 39.62 25.99 -8.40
CA VAL A 96 40.69 26.80 -9.00
C VAL A 96 41.98 26.00 -8.92
N ILE A 97 42.48 25.55 -10.07
CA ILE A 97 43.65 24.69 -10.17
C ILE A 97 44.70 25.40 -11.02
N ASN A 98 45.90 25.56 -10.47
CA ASN A 98 47.02 26.28 -11.12
C ASN A 98 46.64 27.71 -11.56
N GLY A 99 45.77 28.38 -10.79
CA GLY A 99 45.31 29.76 -11.06
C GLY A 99 44.17 29.88 -12.07
N ASN A 100 43.75 28.77 -12.70
CA ASN A 100 42.66 28.73 -13.67
C ASN A 100 41.43 28.05 -13.08
N LEU A 101 40.25 28.44 -13.56
CA LEU A 101 39.01 27.74 -13.22
C LEU A 101 38.94 26.42 -13.98
N TYR A 102 38.54 25.38 -13.27
CA TYR A 102 38.31 24.07 -13.87
C TYR A 102 36.83 23.69 -13.75
N PRO A 103 35.95 24.25 -14.61
CA PRO A 103 34.52 24.10 -14.50
C PRO A 103 34.05 22.73 -15.02
N TYR A 104 34.60 21.62 -14.52
CA TYR A 104 34.16 20.25 -14.84
C TYR A 104 33.24 19.65 -13.76
N GLY A 105 31.93 19.86 -13.89
CA GLY A 105 30.87 19.30 -13.06
C GLY A 105 29.83 18.52 -13.87
N ILE A 106 29.28 17.45 -13.29
CA ILE A 106 28.32 16.54 -13.93
C ILE A 106 27.14 16.31 -12.99
N ILE A 107 25.91 16.44 -13.52
CA ILE A 107 24.68 15.97 -12.88
C ILE A 107 24.33 14.58 -13.42
N THR A 108 24.15 13.63 -12.50
CA THR A 108 23.65 12.28 -12.78
C THR A 108 22.35 12.08 -12.00
N SER A 109 21.26 11.83 -12.71
CA SER A 109 19.93 11.61 -12.11
C SER A 109 19.35 10.28 -12.59
N TYR A 110 18.43 9.73 -11.79
CA TYR A 110 17.53 8.70 -12.27
C TYR A 110 16.52 9.30 -13.27
N THR A 111 15.94 8.46 -14.12
CA THR A 111 14.82 8.85 -14.99
C THR A 111 13.51 8.99 -14.20
N ASN A 112 13.39 8.25 -13.10
CA ASN A 112 12.22 8.21 -12.24
C ASN A 112 12.22 9.29 -11.15
N ASP A 113 11.10 9.39 -10.43
CA ASP A 113 10.89 10.40 -9.39
C ASP A 113 11.04 9.92 -7.94
N GLU A 114 11.51 8.69 -7.76
CA GLU A 114 11.75 8.11 -6.45
C GLU A 114 13.07 8.59 -5.84
N TYR A 115 14.07 8.83 -6.68
CA TYR A 115 15.42 9.21 -6.26
C TYR A 115 15.76 10.65 -6.67
N GLY A 116 16.73 11.23 -5.96
CA GLY A 116 17.27 12.53 -6.34
C GLY A 116 18.39 12.41 -7.39
N PHE A 117 19.30 13.37 -7.36
CA PHE A 117 20.43 13.40 -8.29
C PHE A 117 21.77 13.57 -7.55
N LEU A 118 22.82 13.08 -8.19
CA LEU A 118 24.20 13.23 -7.75
C LEU A 118 24.90 14.29 -8.60
N PHE A 119 25.51 15.26 -7.94
CA PHE A 119 26.43 16.20 -8.55
C PHE A 119 27.87 15.78 -8.24
N THR A 120 28.73 15.75 -9.26
CA THR A 120 30.15 15.42 -9.11
C THR A 120 31.03 16.42 -9.82
N ASN A 121 32.15 16.80 -9.21
CA ASN A 121 33.15 17.66 -9.82
C ASN A 121 34.54 17.36 -9.25
N TYR A 122 35.59 17.80 -9.93
CA TYR A 122 36.92 17.78 -9.33
C TYR A 122 37.01 18.85 -8.23
N GLU A 123 37.63 18.51 -7.12
CA GLU A 123 38.04 19.46 -6.08
C GLU A 123 39.53 19.82 -6.23
N THR A 124 40.35 18.81 -6.55
CA THR A 124 41.75 18.94 -6.94
C THR A 124 42.00 18.06 -8.16
N GLU A 125 43.23 18.06 -8.69
CA GLU A 125 43.62 17.22 -9.83
C GLU A 125 43.33 15.72 -9.64
N THR A 126 43.28 15.21 -8.41
CA THR A 126 43.11 13.78 -8.09
C THR A 126 41.96 13.47 -7.12
N VAL A 127 41.19 14.48 -6.72
CA VAL A 127 40.07 14.32 -5.78
C VAL A 127 38.78 14.74 -6.44
N ILE A 128 37.80 13.83 -6.47
CA ILE A 128 36.45 14.09 -6.95
C ILE A 128 35.55 14.37 -5.73
N MET A 129 34.90 15.51 -5.72
CA MET A 129 33.83 15.82 -4.77
C MET A 129 32.50 15.35 -5.33
N TRP A 130 31.62 14.89 -4.45
CA TRP A 130 30.27 14.51 -4.79
C TRP A 130 29.27 15.09 -3.78
N SER A 131 28.06 15.40 -4.24
CA SER A 131 26.94 15.86 -3.42
C SER A 131 25.66 15.22 -3.92
N TYR A 132 24.92 14.56 -3.03
CA TYR A 132 23.62 13.99 -3.32
C TYR A 132 22.51 14.93 -2.85
N PHE A 133 21.52 15.12 -3.71
CA PHE A 133 20.36 15.95 -3.46
C PHE A 133 19.10 15.08 -3.43
N ASN A 134 18.08 15.51 -2.70
CA ASN A 134 16.82 14.79 -2.59
C ASN A 134 16.05 14.72 -3.92
N LYS A 135 15.04 13.85 -3.94
CA LYS A 135 13.94 13.99 -4.90
C LYS A 135 13.20 15.32 -4.67
N LEU A 136 12.50 15.83 -5.67
CA LEU A 136 11.73 17.06 -5.54
C LEU A 136 10.69 16.94 -4.41
N ASP A 137 10.89 17.71 -3.34
CA ASP A 137 9.98 17.78 -2.18
C ASP A 137 9.46 19.23 -2.08
N ASP A 138 8.16 19.43 -2.35
CA ASP A 138 7.51 20.75 -2.41
C ASP A 138 8.26 21.80 -3.26
N GLY A 139 8.83 21.39 -4.40
CA GLY A 139 9.53 22.32 -5.31
C GLY A 139 10.94 22.71 -4.86
N LYS A 140 11.49 22.07 -3.81
CA LYS A 140 12.83 22.38 -3.28
C LYS A 140 13.81 21.24 -3.49
N ILE A 141 15.03 21.61 -3.89
CA ILE A 141 16.19 20.73 -3.97
C ILE A 141 17.05 20.95 -2.72
N ILE A 142 17.23 19.89 -1.94
CA ILE A 142 17.92 19.87 -0.65
C ILE A 142 19.11 18.94 -0.74
N LYS A 143 20.29 19.40 -0.31
CA LYS A 143 21.48 18.56 -0.20
C LYS A 143 21.32 17.61 0.99
N ILE A 144 21.32 16.30 0.74
CA ILE A 144 21.19 15.28 1.78
C ILE A 144 22.56 14.88 2.32
N SER A 145 23.51 14.59 1.42
CA SER A 145 24.84 14.09 1.77
C SER A 145 25.89 14.57 0.78
N HIS A 146 27.15 14.52 1.20
CA HIS A 146 28.28 14.89 0.37
C HIS A 146 29.55 14.19 0.86
N GLY A 147 30.56 14.15 0.01
CA GLY A 147 31.85 13.59 0.36
C GLY A 147 32.89 13.76 -0.74
N GLN A 148 34.00 13.06 -0.57
CA GLN A 148 35.12 13.06 -1.49
C GLN A 148 35.47 11.63 -1.89
N TYR A 149 35.96 11.48 -3.11
CA TYR A 149 36.50 10.25 -3.66
C TYR A 149 37.95 10.46 -4.06
N ARG A 150 38.86 9.74 -3.40
CA ARG A 150 40.32 9.96 -3.45
C ARG A 150 41.10 8.82 -4.09
N HIS A 151 40.46 7.99 -4.92
CA HIS A 151 41.10 6.82 -5.55
C HIS A 151 41.56 7.06 -6.99
N VAL A 152 41.51 8.30 -7.47
CA VAL A 152 42.04 8.72 -8.77
C VAL A 152 43.55 8.97 -8.61
N GLN A 153 44.36 8.31 -9.43
CA GLN A 153 45.82 8.35 -9.26
C GLN A 153 46.49 9.38 -10.18
N SER A 154 45.94 9.60 -11.37
CA SER A 154 46.49 10.56 -12.33
C SER A 154 45.64 11.84 -12.37
N PRO A 155 46.26 13.02 -12.55
CA PRO A 155 45.55 14.29 -12.70
C PRO A 155 44.45 14.24 -13.76
N PHE A 156 43.24 14.67 -13.39
CA PHE A 156 42.07 14.82 -14.27
C PHE A 156 41.68 13.55 -15.04
N GLU A 157 41.92 12.38 -14.45
CA GLU A 157 41.53 11.13 -15.09
C GLU A 157 40.02 11.03 -15.25
N PRO A 158 39.53 10.68 -16.46
CA PRO A 158 38.11 10.64 -16.72
C PRO A 158 37.43 9.58 -15.86
N TYR A 159 36.27 9.95 -15.34
CA TYR A 159 35.39 9.04 -14.61
C TYR A 159 34.00 9.08 -15.24
N LEU A 160 33.28 7.97 -15.09
CA LEU A 160 31.87 7.87 -15.48
C LEU A 160 31.04 7.63 -14.24
N VAL A 161 29.86 8.24 -14.22
CA VAL A 161 28.85 8.04 -13.19
C VAL A 161 27.54 7.71 -13.87
N PHE A 162 26.87 6.66 -13.42
CA PHE A 162 25.53 6.34 -13.87
C PHE A 162 24.69 5.78 -12.70
N PRO A 163 23.34 5.89 -12.78
CA PRO A 163 22.45 5.32 -11.77
C PRO A 163 22.61 3.79 -11.65
N GLY A 164 22.59 3.28 -10.43
CA GLY A 164 22.49 1.85 -10.12
C GLY A 164 21.06 1.46 -9.77
N ILE A 165 20.90 0.58 -8.79
CA ILE A 165 19.60 0.18 -8.23
C ILE A 165 19.46 0.64 -6.78
N GLU A 166 18.23 0.78 -6.27
CA GLU A 166 17.95 1.24 -4.90
C GLU A 166 18.54 2.63 -4.58
N GLY A 167 18.57 3.53 -5.57
CA GLY A 167 19.10 4.89 -5.40
C GLY A 167 20.63 4.98 -5.28
N ASN A 168 21.35 3.90 -5.60
CA ASN A 168 22.82 3.88 -5.61
C ASN A 168 23.39 4.50 -6.90
N PHE A 169 24.64 4.94 -6.90
CA PHE A 169 25.34 5.42 -8.09
C PHE A 169 26.60 4.61 -8.34
N ILE A 170 26.87 4.28 -9.60
CA ILE A 170 28.02 3.48 -9.99
C ILE A 170 29.07 4.42 -10.58
N PHE A 171 30.26 4.42 -9.98
CA PHE A 171 31.42 5.17 -10.43
C PHE A 171 32.39 4.25 -11.12
N ILE A 172 32.80 4.59 -12.33
CA ILE A 172 33.86 3.90 -13.06
C ILE A 172 35.04 4.85 -13.21
N THR A 173 36.21 4.40 -12.78
CA THR A 173 37.47 5.14 -12.93
C THR A 173 38.45 4.36 -13.79
N THR A 174 39.18 5.09 -14.62
CA THR A 174 40.22 4.53 -15.49
C THR A 174 41.58 5.10 -15.09
N ASN A 175 42.43 4.27 -14.48
CA ASN A 175 43.78 4.67 -14.09
C ASN A 175 44.79 4.22 -15.15
N SER A 176 45.37 5.16 -15.90
CA SER A 176 46.48 4.93 -16.82
C SER A 176 47.80 5.36 -16.18
N ILE A 177 48.75 4.45 -16.11
CA ILE A 177 50.03 4.67 -15.40
C ILE A 177 51.13 5.14 -16.38
N VAL A 178 50.86 5.15 -17.70
CA VAL A 178 51.89 5.37 -18.72
C VAL A 178 51.93 6.83 -19.17
N ASN A 179 52.98 7.54 -18.75
CA ASN A 179 53.36 8.84 -19.31
C ASN A 179 53.81 8.69 -20.77
N ASP A 180 53.27 9.56 -21.63
CA ASP A 180 53.17 9.48 -23.10
C ASP A 180 54.50 9.50 -23.91
N THR A 181 55.67 9.15 -23.34
CA THR A 181 56.95 9.43 -24.04
C THR A 181 58.05 8.36 -24.03
N LYS A 182 57.92 7.23 -23.31
CA LYS A 182 58.96 6.18 -23.37
C LYS A 182 58.38 4.84 -23.76
N ARG A 183 58.75 4.39 -24.97
CA ARG A 183 58.53 3.03 -25.48
C ARG A 183 59.27 2.05 -24.59
N VAL A 184 58.57 1.47 -23.62
CA VAL A 184 59.09 0.35 -22.83
C VAL A 184 58.63 -0.93 -23.55
N GLU A 185 59.57 -1.64 -24.18
CA GLU A 185 59.34 -2.96 -24.80
C GLU A 185 59.24 -4.10 -23.77
N SER A 186 59.38 -3.78 -22.48
CA SER A 186 59.28 -4.75 -21.39
C SER A 186 57.82 -5.20 -21.18
N ASN A 187 57.53 -6.46 -21.50
CA ASN A 187 56.29 -7.14 -21.13
C ASN A 187 56.38 -7.65 -19.69
N ASN A 188 56.64 -6.77 -18.71
CA ASN A 188 56.67 -7.17 -17.31
C ASN A 188 55.22 -7.43 -16.85
N PRO A 189 54.84 -8.68 -16.48
CA PRO A 189 53.47 -8.97 -16.05
C PRO A 189 53.10 -8.30 -14.71
N PHE A 190 54.07 -7.67 -14.02
CA PHE A 190 53.83 -6.88 -12.81
C PHE A 190 53.64 -5.38 -13.09
N GLU A 191 53.88 -4.91 -14.32
CA GLU A 191 53.66 -3.50 -14.70
C GLU A 191 52.30 -3.33 -15.37
N ILE A 192 51.35 -2.77 -14.61
CA ILE A 192 50.00 -2.47 -15.10
C ILE A 192 50.06 -1.20 -15.94
N THR A 193 49.56 -1.26 -17.18
CA THR A 193 49.51 -0.11 -18.10
C THR A 193 48.25 0.72 -17.90
N PHE A 194 47.12 0.04 -17.69
CA PHE A 194 45.90 0.68 -17.21
C PHE A 194 45.02 -0.27 -16.39
N LYS A 195 44.22 0.33 -15.51
CA LYS A 195 43.31 -0.33 -14.58
C LYS A 195 41.94 0.34 -14.68
N ILE A 196 40.89 -0.46 -14.59
CA ILE A 196 39.51 0.02 -14.53
C ILE A 196 38.90 -0.48 -13.24
N SER A 197 38.33 0.45 -12.48
CA SER A 197 37.71 0.14 -11.19
C SER A 197 36.28 0.60 -11.16
N VAL A 198 35.45 -0.13 -10.41
CA VAL A 198 34.10 0.26 -10.06
C VAL A 198 34.00 0.60 -8.58
N SER A 199 33.22 1.62 -8.24
CA SER A 199 32.81 1.92 -6.85
C SER A 199 31.31 2.16 -6.80
N PHE A 200 30.64 1.68 -5.76
CA PHE A 200 29.20 1.82 -5.57
C PHE A 200 28.93 2.83 -4.46
N PHE A 201 28.30 3.92 -4.82
CA PHE A 201 27.96 5.01 -3.90
C PHE A 201 26.54 4.83 -3.42
N LYS A 202 26.38 4.78 -2.10
CA LYS A 202 25.10 4.64 -1.42
C LYS A 202 24.82 5.93 -0.65
N PRO A 203 24.31 6.97 -1.34
CA PRO A 203 24.34 8.33 -0.80
C PRO A 203 23.43 8.52 0.42
N ILE A 204 22.36 7.72 0.56
CA ILE A 204 21.41 7.80 1.68
C ILE A 204 22.06 7.38 3.00
N ILE A 205 22.86 6.30 2.98
CA ILE A 205 23.59 5.81 4.16
C ILE A 205 25.04 6.34 4.23
N ASN A 206 25.44 7.16 3.24
CA ASN A 206 26.78 7.75 3.12
C ASN A 206 27.91 6.70 3.11
N VAL A 207 27.74 5.61 2.36
CA VAL A 207 28.72 4.52 2.22
C VAL A 207 29.19 4.41 0.78
N ILE A 208 30.49 4.14 0.59
CA ILE A 208 31.08 3.84 -0.73
C ILE A 208 31.71 2.45 -0.64
N ASP A 209 31.24 1.52 -1.46
CA ASP A 209 31.83 0.18 -1.61
C ASP A 209 32.84 0.17 -2.76
N GLY A 210 34.03 -0.37 -2.54
CA GLY A 210 35.12 -0.43 -3.52
C GLY A 210 36.30 0.51 -3.19
N PRO A 211 37.18 0.82 -4.16
CA PRO A 211 37.11 0.45 -5.57
C PRO A 211 37.44 -1.03 -5.83
N PHE A 212 36.60 -1.71 -6.61
CA PHE A 212 36.84 -3.07 -7.10
C PHE A 212 37.43 -3.03 -8.50
N ILE A 213 38.48 -3.82 -8.75
CA ILE A 213 39.11 -3.88 -10.07
C ILE A 213 38.24 -4.75 -10.98
N ILE A 214 37.71 -4.19 -12.06
CA ILE A 214 36.91 -4.95 -13.04
C ILE A 214 37.73 -5.32 -14.28
N TYR A 215 38.82 -4.61 -14.55
CA TYR A 215 39.75 -4.96 -15.62
C TYR A 215 41.12 -4.33 -15.39
N GLN A 216 42.17 -5.04 -15.81
CA GLN A 216 43.53 -4.53 -15.83
C GLN A 216 44.28 -5.11 -17.02
N SER A 217 45.23 -4.34 -17.57
CA SER A 217 46.10 -4.80 -18.65
C SER A 217 47.55 -4.47 -18.32
N THR A 218 48.45 -5.36 -18.71
CA THR A 218 49.91 -5.18 -18.66
C THR A 218 50.52 -4.99 -20.04
N ILE A 219 49.70 -5.05 -21.10
CA ILE A 219 50.18 -4.97 -22.48
C ILE A 219 50.66 -3.53 -22.76
N PRO A 220 51.95 -3.33 -23.09
CA PRO A 220 52.43 -2.03 -23.51
C PRO A 220 51.80 -1.64 -24.85
N HIS A 221 51.52 -0.35 -25.04
CA HIS A 221 50.92 0.23 -26.26
C HIS A 221 49.42 -0.05 -26.50
N LEU A 222 48.68 -0.53 -25.49
CA LEU A 222 47.22 -0.44 -25.49
C LEU A 222 46.79 0.84 -24.76
N LYS A 223 45.91 1.62 -25.39
CA LYS A 223 45.28 2.80 -24.77
C LYS A 223 43.77 2.65 -24.85
N VAL A 224 43.10 2.89 -23.72
CA VAL A 224 41.64 3.06 -23.70
C VAL A 224 41.36 4.49 -24.13
N ASP A 225 40.63 4.67 -25.22
CA ASP A 225 40.27 5.98 -25.76
C ASP A 225 38.76 6.24 -25.69
N GLY A 226 37.98 5.29 -25.18
CA GLY A 226 36.54 5.42 -25.00
C GLY A 226 36.01 4.33 -24.07
N LEU A 227 35.04 4.70 -23.24
CA LEU A 227 34.40 3.82 -22.28
C LEU A 227 32.92 4.19 -22.22
N ILE A 228 32.05 3.19 -22.33
CA ILE A 228 30.61 3.34 -22.16
C ILE A 228 30.16 2.31 -21.16
N CYS A 229 29.42 2.72 -20.13
CA CYS A 229 28.93 1.82 -19.11
C CYS A 229 27.45 2.10 -18.87
N ASN A 230 26.71 1.02 -18.60
CA ASN A 230 25.30 1.09 -18.23
C ASN A 230 24.90 -0.18 -17.47
N SER A 231 23.68 -0.23 -16.96
CA SER A 231 23.07 -1.44 -16.40
C SER A 231 22.10 -2.05 -17.40
N ALA A 232 22.16 -3.37 -17.55
CA ALA A 232 21.23 -4.09 -18.41
C ALA A 232 19.82 -4.13 -17.79
N PRO A 233 18.76 -3.64 -18.47
CA PRO A 233 17.39 -3.63 -17.96
C PRO A 233 16.87 -5.02 -17.56
N SER A 234 17.35 -6.08 -18.22
CA SER A 234 16.84 -7.45 -18.07
C SER A 234 17.44 -8.26 -16.91
N ASN A 235 18.48 -7.81 -16.24
CA ASN A 235 19.04 -8.54 -15.09
C ASN A 235 19.86 -7.65 -14.15
N MET A 236 19.88 -6.34 -14.42
CA MET A 236 20.65 -5.33 -13.69
C MET A 236 22.14 -5.67 -13.57
N ILE A 237 22.65 -6.56 -14.42
CA ILE A 237 24.07 -6.77 -14.56
C ILE A 237 24.62 -5.51 -15.22
N SER A 238 25.54 -4.86 -14.51
CA SER A 238 26.21 -3.68 -15.03
C SER A 238 27.27 -4.10 -16.02
N PHE A 239 27.46 -3.33 -17.07
CA PHE A 239 28.48 -3.61 -18.06
C PHE A 239 29.21 -2.34 -18.48
N CYS A 240 30.43 -2.53 -18.97
CA CYS A 240 31.23 -1.50 -19.60
C CYS A 240 31.78 -2.03 -20.94
N ILE A 241 31.61 -1.26 -22.00
CA ILE A 241 32.24 -1.50 -23.30
C ILE A 241 33.44 -0.55 -23.44
N LEU A 242 34.60 -1.16 -23.57
CA LEU A 242 35.89 -0.51 -23.75
C LEU A 242 36.25 -0.42 -25.22
N ARG A 243 36.60 0.78 -25.66
CA ARG A 243 37.30 1.01 -26.92
C ARG A 243 38.79 1.06 -26.66
N ILE A 244 39.49 0.04 -27.15
CA ILE A 244 40.93 -0.15 -26.94
C ILE A 244 41.64 0.00 -28.29
N ASN A 245 42.63 0.90 -28.33
CA ASN A 245 43.49 1.09 -29.49
C ASN A 245 44.85 0.44 -29.26
N SER A 246 45.31 -0.33 -30.25
CA SER A 246 46.69 -0.82 -30.30
C SER A 246 47.53 0.06 -31.21
N ILE A 247 48.55 0.71 -30.65
CA ILE A 247 49.50 1.54 -31.39
C ILE A 247 50.76 0.70 -31.64
N LYS A 248 50.82 0.00 -32.78
CA LYS A 248 52.06 -0.67 -33.23
C LYS A 248 52.75 0.17 -34.29
N THR A 249 54.05 0.43 -34.12
CA THR A 249 54.89 1.12 -35.10
C THR A 249 54.76 0.48 -36.50
N ASN A 250 54.50 1.31 -37.51
CA ASN A 250 54.35 0.94 -38.93
C ASN A 250 53.22 -0.06 -39.26
N LYS A 251 52.22 -0.23 -38.39
CA LYS A 251 51.01 -1.04 -38.68
C LYS A 251 49.74 -0.23 -38.46
N LYS A 252 48.70 -0.53 -39.26
CA LYS A 252 47.35 0.06 -39.14
C LYS A 252 46.84 -0.02 -37.70
N LEU A 253 46.24 1.06 -37.22
CA LEU A 253 45.62 1.16 -35.89
C LEU A 253 44.53 0.10 -35.78
N LYS A 254 44.66 -0.84 -34.84
CA LYS A 254 43.62 -1.84 -34.58
C LYS A 254 42.79 -1.40 -33.39
N LYS A 255 41.48 -1.25 -33.62
CA LYS A 255 40.47 -0.95 -32.60
C LYS A 255 39.84 -2.27 -32.13
N TYR A 256 39.70 -2.43 -30.82
CA TYR A 256 39.03 -3.57 -30.19
C TYR A 256 37.90 -3.04 -29.31
N LEU A 257 36.77 -3.75 -29.34
CA LEU A 257 35.66 -3.53 -28.42
C LEU A 257 35.61 -4.70 -27.44
N LEU A 258 35.76 -4.40 -26.16
CA LEU A 258 35.73 -5.39 -25.09
C LEU A 258 34.57 -5.05 -24.16
N LYS A 259 33.65 -5.99 -23.93
CA LYS A 259 32.57 -5.86 -22.97
C LYS A 259 32.97 -6.55 -21.67
N ILE A 260 32.85 -5.84 -20.56
CA ILE A 260 33.02 -6.36 -19.22
C ILE A 260 31.65 -6.30 -18.55
N SER A 261 31.12 -7.43 -18.13
CA SER A 261 29.90 -7.51 -17.34
C SER A 261 30.29 -7.77 -15.89
N PHE A 262 29.70 -7.07 -14.93
CA PHE A 262 30.02 -7.16 -13.51
C PHE A 262 28.77 -6.99 -12.63
N LEU A 263 28.85 -7.57 -11.43
CA LEU A 263 27.79 -7.60 -10.44
C LEU A 263 27.90 -6.41 -9.47
N ASN A 264 26.82 -6.12 -8.73
CA ASN A 264 26.81 -5.07 -7.69
C ASN A 264 27.76 -5.34 -6.51
N SER A 265 28.36 -6.54 -6.43
CA SER A 265 29.45 -6.87 -5.51
C SER A 265 30.83 -6.40 -5.98
N GLY A 266 30.93 -5.84 -7.21
CA GLY A 266 32.19 -5.54 -7.89
C GLY A 266 32.86 -6.77 -8.52
N SER A 267 32.22 -7.94 -8.46
CA SER A 267 32.73 -9.17 -9.09
C SER A 267 32.47 -9.16 -10.59
N VAL A 268 33.49 -9.49 -11.38
CA VAL A 268 33.37 -9.62 -12.83
C VAL A 268 32.59 -10.90 -13.16
N PHE A 269 31.50 -10.75 -13.90
CA PHE A 269 30.64 -11.84 -14.35
C PHE A 269 31.15 -12.43 -15.67
N SER A 270 31.49 -11.58 -16.65
CA SER A 270 32.08 -12.01 -17.91
C SER A 270 32.95 -10.93 -18.56
N ILE A 271 33.93 -11.36 -19.36
CA ILE A 271 34.76 -10.49 -20.20
C ILE A 271 34.76 -11.09 -21.61
N GLU A 272 34.20 -10.36 -22.56
CA GLU A 272 33.94 -10.87 -23.90
C GLU A 272 34.33 -9.84 -24.96
N LYS A 273 34.75 -10.33 -26.12
CA LYS A 273 34.92 -9.46 -27.30
C LYS A 273 33.53 -9.04 -27.76
N PHE A 274 33.23 -7.76 -27.64
CA PHE A 274 31.87 -7.26 -27.88
C PHE A 274 31.42 -7.42 -29.32
N SER A 275 32.28 -7.15 -30.31
CA SER A 275 31.89 -7.35 -31.71
C SER A 275 33.05 -7.77 -32.61
N ASN A 276 32.73 -8.54 -33.65
CA ASN A 276 33.65 -8.94 -34.70
C ASN A 276 33.65 -7.99 -35.91
N ILE A 277 32.92 -6.87 -35.85
CA ILE A 277 32.87 -5.89 -36.94
C ILE A 277 34.28 -5.40 -37.27
N LYS A 278 34.64 -5.46 -38.55
CA LYS A 278 35.85 -4.84 -39.08
C LYS A 278 35.58 -3.35 -39.23
N PHE A 279 36.43 -2.52 -38.64
CA PHE A 279 36.37 -1.07 -38.81
C PHE A 279 37.07 -0.70 -40.12
N ASP A 280 36.40 0.08 -40.96
CA ASP A 280 37.00 0.62 -42.18
C ASP A 280 38.14 1.59 -41.85
N ASP A 281 39.17 1.61 -42.70
CA ASP A 281 40.38 2.43 -42.54
C ASP A 281 40.13 3.96 -42.63
N GLY A 282 38.89 4.40 -42.90
CA GLY A 282 38.48 5.80 -42.99
C GLY A 282 37.56 6.30 -41.86
N VAL A 283 37.30 5.49 -40.82
CA VAL A 283 36.42 5.89 -39.70
C VAL A 283 37.15 6.80 -38.71
N VAL A 284 36.70 8.06 -38.65
CA VAL A 284 37.28 9.14 -37.84
C VAL A 284 36.75 9.05 -36.40
N LYS A 285 35.44 8.82 -36.24
CA LYS A 285 34.80 8.71 -34.94
C LYS A 285 33.88 7.48 -34.89
N LEU A 286 33.96 6.76 -33.77
CA LEU A 286 33.13 5.60 -33.47
C LEU A 286 32.37 5.89 -32.18
N GLN A 287 31.04 5.89 -32.23
CA GLN A 287 30.18 6.10 -31.09
C GLN A 287 29.32 4.86 -30.87
N ILE A 288 29.18 4.43 -29.62
CA ILE A 288 28.24 3.37 -29.25
C ILE A 288 27.18 4.02 -28.37
N THR A 289 25.92 3.78 -28.70
CA THR A 289 24.77 4.25 -27.93
C THR A 289 24.01 3.03 -27.43
N TYR A 290 23.72 2.99 -26.13
CA TYR A 290 22.85 1.97 -25.56
C TYR A 290 21.39 2.40 -25.71
N LEU A 291 20.56 1.55 -26.30
CA LEU A 291 19.16 1.85 -26.63
C LEU A 291 18.21 1.31 -25.54
N HIS A 292 17.02 1.90 -25.42
CA HIS A 292 16.01 1.52 -24.42
C HIS A 292 15.55 0.06 -24.58
N ASN A 293 15.56 -0.48 -25.80
CA ASN A 293 15.22 -1.89 -26.07
C ASN A 293 16.34 -2.89 -25.71
N GLY A 294 17.47 -2.42 -25.15
CA GLY A 294 18.61 -3.27 -24.76
C GLY A 294 19.63 -3.54 -25.87
N ASN A 295 19.39 -3.07 -27.10
CA ASN A 295 20.34 -3.16 -28.20
C ASN A 295 21.35 -2.01 -28.18
N PHE A 296 22.38 -2.10 -29.02
CA PHE A 296 23.40 -1.08 -29.16
C PHE A 296 23.41 -0.52 -30.58
N LEU A 297 23.43 0.81 -30.71
CA LEU A 297 23.68 1.49 -31.96
C LEU A 297 25.16 1.85 -32.08
N LEU A 298 25.86 1.19 -32.99
CA LEU A 298 27.22 1.50 -33.38
C LEU A 298 27.21 2.50 -34.53
N THR A 299 27.56 3.75 -34.25
CA THR A 299 27.64 4.83 -35.24
C THR A 299 29.08 5.05 -35.69
N GLN A 300 29.29 5.08 -37.00
CA GLN A 300 30.56 5.34 -37.66
C GLN A 300 30.49 6.66 -38.44
N LEU A 301 31.46 7.54 -38.20
CA LEU A 301 31.64 8.77 -38.96
C LEU A 301 32.90 8.67 -39.80
N LYS A 302 32.75 8.95 -41.10
CA LYS A 302 33.82 8.99 -42.09
C LYS A 302 33.92 10.41 -42.63
N ASN A 303 35.14 10.94 -42.78
CA ASN A 303 35.34 12.27 -43.34
C ASN A 303 34.65 12.40 -44.70
N ALA A 304 33.85 13.45 -44.87
CA ALA A 304 33.38 13.86 -46.18
C ALA A 304 34.46 14.69 -46.90
N THR A 305 34.10 15.28 -48.04
CA THR A 305 35.01 16.13 -48.83
C THR A 305 35.36 17.45 -48.14
N ASP A 306 34.51 17.93 -47.22
CA ASP A 306 34.76 19.11 -46.38
C ASP A 306 35.16 18.69 -44.95
N ILE A 307 36.00 19.49 -44.28
CA ILE A 307 36.63 19.17 -42.98
C ILE A 307 35.60 19.14 -41.83
N ARG A 308 34.44 19.80 -42.00
CA ARG A 308 33.36 19.90 -40.99
C ARG A 308 32.16 18.99 -41.27
N GLU A 309 32.23 18.19 -42.31
CA GLU A 309 31.16 17.32 -42.76
C GLU A 309 31.58 15.86 -42.67
N ASN A 310 30.69 15.02 -42.15
CA ASN A 310 30.94 13.59 -42.00
C ASN A 310 29.81 12.76 -42.62
N LYS A 311 30.18 11.68 -43.31
CA LYS A 311 29.23 10.63 -43.68
C LYS A 311 28.94 9.77 -42.46
N ILE A 312 27.67 9.66 -42.10
CA ILE A 312 27.21 8.86 -40.95
C ILE A 312 26.66 7.52 -41.41
N GLN A 313 27.07 6.45 -40.75
CA GLN A 313 26.53 5.10 -40.92
C GLN A 313 26.25 4.52 -39.53
N GLY A 314 25.18 3.76 -39.38
CA GLY A 314 24.83 3.11 -38.12
C GLY A 314 24.56 1.63 -38.30
N ILE A 315 24.93 0.85 -37.31
CA ILE A 315 24.68 -0.58 -37.24
C ILE A 315 24.04 -0.86 -35.88
N ILE A 316 22.97 -1.65 -35.87
CA ILE A 316 22.32 -2.12 -34.67
C ILE A 316 22.89 -3.50 -34.30
N LEU A 317 23.32 -3.60 -33.06
CA LEU A 317 23.87 -4.80 -32.46
C LEU A 317 22.96 -5.28 -31.33
N ASP A 318 22.85 -6.60 -31.15
CA ASP A 318 22.20 -7.18 -29.99
C ASP A 318 23.03 -6.95 -28.70
N TYR A 319 22.51 -7.40 -27.57
CA TYR A 319 23.20 -7.29 -26.29
C TYR A 319 24.57 -7.99 -26.27
N ASP A 320 24.73 -9.09 -27.03
CA ASP A 320 25.98 -9.85 -27.16
C ASP A 320 26.93 -9.24 -28.22
N GLY A 321 26.51 -8.15 -28.86
CA GLY A 321 27.23 -7.41 -29.89
C GLY A 321 27.31 -8.10 -31.26
N LYS A 322 26.36 -9.00 -31.55
CA LYS A 322 26.11 -9.58 -32.88
C LYS A 322 25.28 -8.61 -33.73
N PHE A 323 25.52 -8.64 -35.03
CA PHE A 323 24.81 -7.79 -35.99
C PHE A 323 23.32 -8.17 -36.10
N CYS A 324 22.44 -7.18 -35.93
CA CYS A 324 21.00 -7.32 -36.18
C CYS A 324 20.62 -6.75 -37.55
N THR A 325 20.81 -5.44 -37.73
CA THR A 325 20.42 -4.70 -38.94
C THR A 325 21.23 -3.41 -39.05
N ASP A 326 21.27 -2.83 -40.24
CA ASP A 326 21.76 -1.46 -40.43
C ASP A 326 20.74 -0.44 -39.90
N TRP A 327 21.24 0.69 -39.41
CA TRP A 327 20.42 1.88 -39.15
C TRP A 327 20.06 2.47 -40.50
N ASN A 328 18.79 2.37 -40.91
CA ASN A 328 18.24 2.75 -42.22
C ASN A 328 18.31 4.27 -42.52
N LEU A 329 19.48 4.87 -42.38
CA LEU A 329 19.78 6.22 -42.81
C LEU A 329 20.12 6.22 -44.31
N PRO A 330 19.92 7.35 -45.01
CA PRO A 330 20.39 7.49 -46.38
C PRO A 330 21.91 7.22 -46.47
N PRO A 331 22.39 6.39 -47.42
CA PRO A 331 23.78 5.92 -47.47
C PRO A 331 24.83 7.02 -47.68
N ASP A 332 24.41 8.19 -48.18
CA ASP A 332 25.24 9.39 -48.38
C ASP A 332 24.83 10.55 -47.46
N LEU A 333 24.19 10.25 -46.32
CA LEU A 333 23.80 11.28 -45.38
C LEU A 333 25.04 11.98 -44.81
N ILE A 334 25.13 13.27 -45.11
CA ILE A 334 26.12 14.17 -44.53
C ILE A 334 25.52 14.83 -43.29
N VAL A 335 26.29 14.81 -42.20
CA VAL A 335 25.98 15.45 -40.93
C VAL A 335 27.09 16.40 -40.53
N SER A 336 26.70 17.51 -39.90
CA SER A 336 27.61 18.38 -39.15
C SER A 336 28.21 17.63 -37.97
N ASP A 337 29.38 18.08 -37.50
CA ASP A 337 29.96 17.64 -36.22
C ASP A 337 29.06 17.93 -35.01
N LEU A 338 28.10 18.85 -35.17
CA LEU A 338 27.05 19.15 -34.20
C LEU A 338 25.81 18.29 -34.48
N TYR A 339 25.79 17.11 -33.87
CA TYR A 339 24.67 16.18 -33.92
C TYR A 339 24.41 15.52 -32.56
N ILE A 340 23.17 15.07 -32.36
CA ILE A 340 22.75 14.25 -31.24
C ILE A 340 21.99 13.03 -31.76
N ILE A 341 22.19 11.89 -31.10
CA ILE A 341 21.44 10.66 -31.36
C ILE A 341 20.69 10.33 -30.08
N GLY A 342 19.42 10.00 -30.22
CA GLY A 342 18.59 9.53 -29.11
C GLY A 342 17.58 8.51 -29.60
N ASP A 343 16.82 7.95 -28.67
CA ASP A 343 15.78 6.99 -28.94
C ASP A 343 14.60 7.15 -28.00
N PHE A 344 13.44 6.68 -28.45
CA PHE A 344 12.22 6.59 -27.67
C PHE A 344 11.98 5.14 -27.26
N GLY A 345 11.34 4.92 -26.10
CA GLY A 345 10.97 3.59 -25.63
C GLY A 345 10.03 2.81 -26.56
N ASN A 346 9.42 3.45 -27.56
CA ASN A 346 8.65 2.79 -28.61
C ASN A 346 9.52 2.18 -29.74
N GLY A 347 10.85 2.26 -29.64
CA GLY A 347 11.80 1.72 -30.62
C GLY A 347 12.16 2.66 -31.77
N THR A 348 11.78 3.93 -31.68
CA THR A 348 12.16 4.96 -32.66
C THR A 348 13.53 5.54 -32.30
N ILE A 349 14.52 5.40 -33.18
CA ILE A 349 15.81 6.12 -33.06
C ILE A 349 15.69 7.42 -33.86
N PHE A 350 16.24 8.51 -33.33
CA PHE A 350 16.34 9.77 -34.03
C PHE A 350 17.76 10.35 -34.02
N LEU A 351 18.05 11.10 -35.07
CA LEU A 351 19.26 11.88 -35.30
C LEU A 351 18.83 13.34 -35.45
N VAL A 352 19.36 14.19 -34.58
CA VAL A 352 19.26 15.65 -34.71
C VAL A 352 20.61 16.16 -35.18
N SER A 353 20.64 16.89 -36.28
CA SER A 353 21.90 17.46 -36.80
C SER A 353 21.66 18.87 -37.29
N GLN A 354 22.65 19.73 -37.08
CA GLN A 354 22.64 21.06 -37.67
C GLN A 354 22.69 20.97 -39.20
N GLU A 355 21.86 21.75 -39.88
CA GLU A 355 21.80 21.83 -41.33
C GLU A 355 22.46 23.11 -41.84
N ASP A 356 22.23 24.24 -41.18
CA ASP A 356 22.95 25.51 -41.37
C ASP A 356 23.05 26.29 -40.04
N ASP A 357 23.54 27.53 -40.07
CA ASP A 357 23.71 28.37 -38.87
C ASP A 357 22.39 28.66 -38.12
N PHE A 358 21.23 28.50 -38.77
CA PHE A 358 19.92 28.83 -38.24
C PHE A 358 18.93 27.66 -38.26
N SER A 359 19.27 26.54 -38.90
CA SER A 359 18.39 25.41 -39.10
C SER A 359 19.02 24.07 -38.68
N TRP A 360 18.15 23.13 -38.33
CA TRP A 360 18.51 21.80 -37.93
C TRP A 360 17.47 20.82 -38.47
N LYS A 361 17.92 19.60 -38.75
CA LYS A 361 17.09 18.51 -39.28
C LYS A 361 16.95 17.39 -38.26
N ILE A 362 15.78 16.76 -38.25
CA ILE A 362 15.52 15.52 -37.52
C ILE A 362 15.28 14.41 -38.52
N LEU A 363 16.00 13.31 -38.35
CA LEU A 363 15.75 12.08 -39.07
C LEU A 363 15.42 11.01 -38.04
N SER A 364 14.33 10.27 -38.25
CA SER A 364 13.95 9.17 -37.37
C SER A 364 13.70 7.89 -38.17
N SER A 365 13.94 6.76 -37.53
CA SER A 365 13.64 5.44 -38.07
C SER A 365 13.24 4.48 -36.96
N ASN A 366 12.36 3.54 -37.27
CA ASN A 366 11.90 2.53 -36.32
C ASN A 366 12.72 1.24 -36.46
N ILE A 367 13.01 0.61 -35.34
CA ILE A 367 13.63 -0.73 -35.30
C ILE A 367 12.50 -1.77 -35.26
N THR A 368 12.54 -2.76 -36.14
CA THR A 368 11.46 -3.74 -36.35
C THR A 368 11.37 -4.86 -35.30
N GLU A 369 12.34 -4.97 -34.39
CA GLU A 369 12.35 -5.99 -33.33
C GLU A 369 11.98 -5.37 -31.99
N LEU A 370 10.67 -5.27 -31.72
CA LEU A 370 10.13 -4.98 -30.40
C LEU A 370 10.24 -6.26 -29.55
N ILE A 371 11.25 -6.33 -28.67
CA ILE A 371 11.10 -7.11 -27.45
C ILE A 371 10.06 -6.34 -26.62
N SER A 372 8.90 -6.99 -26.44
CA SER A 372 7.74 -6.67 -25.58
C SER A 372 7.47 -5.21 -25.27
N ASN A 373 6.26 -4.73 -25.60
CA ASN A 373 5.66 -3.56 -24.99
C ASN A 373 5.96 -3.57 -23.47
N ASP A 374 6.88 -2.73 -22.99
CA ASP A 374 7.22 -2.57 -21.58
C ASP A 374 6.08 -1.85 -20.87
N LEU A 375 4.90 -2.49 -20.82
CA LEU A 375 3.70 -1.99 -20.19
C LEU A 375 3.92 -1.73 -18.69
N TYR A 376 4.89 -2.43 -18.10
CA TYR A 376 5.27 -2.33 -16.69
C TYR A 376 6.50 -1.44 -16.45
N ASP A 377 7.08 -0.85 -17.50
CA ASP A 377 8.39 -0.17 -17.47
C ASP A 377 9.51 -1.08 -16.92
N ASN A 378 9.41 -2.36 -17.21
CA ASN A 378 10.32 -3.38 -16.72
C ASN A 378 10.33 -4.59 -17.66
N PRO A 379 11.43 -4.79 -18.42
CA PRO A 379 11.52 -5.84 -19.44
C PRO A 379 11.64 -7.25 -18.88
N ASN A 380 11.74 -7.39 -17.55
CA ASN A 380 11.73 -8.68 -16.89
C ASN A 380 10.33 -9.22 -16.70
N ILE A 381 9.30 -8.40 -16.83
CA ILE A 381 7.92 -8.81 -16.58
C ILE A 381 7.28 -9.27 -17.89
N ASN A 382 6.85 -10.54 -17.90
CA ASN A 382 6.14 -11.13 -19.02
C ASN A 382 4.63 -10.82 -18.95
N SER A 383 4.04 -11.02 -17.78
CA SER A 383 2.60 -10.89 -17.56
C SER A 383 2.25 -10.76 -16.08
N SER A 384 1.03 -10.33 -15.78
CA SER A 384 0.53 -10.27 -14.41
C SER A 384 -0.97 -10.56 -14.33
N TYR A 385 -1.43 -10.85 -13.11
CA TYR A 385 -2.83 -10.83 -12.73
C TYR A 385 -2.98 -9.93 -11.49
N PRO A 386 -3.79 -8.86 -11.54
CA PRO A 386 -4.63 -8.43 -12.66
C PRO A 386 -3.81 -7.95 -13.86
N THR A 387 -4.30 -8.13 -15.08
CA THR A 387 -3.65 -7.53 -16.24
C THR A 387 -3.85 -6.01 -16.24
N ILE A 388 -2.91 -5.26 -16.85
CA ILE A 388 -3.01 -3.80 -16.95
C ILE A 388 -4.31 -3.38 -17.65
N ASP A 389 -4.93 -2.33 -17.13
CA ASP A 389 -6.19 -1.72 -17.60
C ASP A 389 -7.41 -2.67 -17.58
N SER A 390 -7.30 -3.82 -16.90
CA SER A 390 -8.38 -4.80 -16.76
C SER A 390 -9.39 -4.42 -15.67
N LYS A 391 -10.54 -5.13 -15.69
CA LYS A 391 -11.58 -5.04 -14.67
C LYS A 391 -11.62 -6.34 -13.87
N ILE A 392 -11.37 -6.28 -12.56
CA ILE A 392 -11.34 -7.45 -11.67
C ILE A 392 -12.58 -7.55 -10.77
N PRO A 393 -12.96 -8.76 -10.31
CA PRO A 393 -13.99 -8.91 -9.29
C PRO A 393 -13.63 -8.19 -7.98
N LEU A 394 -14.65 -7.71 -7.28
CA LEU A 394 -14.50 -7.24 -5.90
C LEU A 394 -13.98 -8.36 -5.00
N LEU A 395 -13.24 -8.00 -3.95
CA LEU A 395 -12.69 -8.93 -2.95
C LEU A 395 -11.71 -9.95 -3.56
N THR A 396 -11.08 -9.63 -4.69
CA THR A 396 -10.03 -10.47 -5.26
C THR A 396 -8.93 -10.68 -4.21
N THR A 397 -8.59 -11.94 -3.89
CA THR A 397 -7.62 -12.28 -2.84
C THR A 397 -6.27 -12.75 -3.37
N LYS A 398 -6.07 -12.74 -4.68
CA LYS A 398 -4.83 -13.21 -5.31
C LYS A 398 -4.39 -12.25 -6.40
N ILE A 399 -3.11 -11.92 -6.37
CA ILE A 399 -2.41 -11.25 -7.46
C ILE A 399 -1.17 -12.08 -7.80
N ASN A 400 -0.71 -12.00 -9.04
CA ASN A 400 0.54 -12.64 -9.43
C ASN A 400 1.29 -11.81 -10.47
N ILE A 401 2.59 -12.08 -10.56
CA ILE A 401 3.45 -11.48 -11.55
C ILE A 401 4.44 -12.53 -12.06
N THR A 402 4.55 -12.64 -13.38
CA THR A 402 5.38 -13.63 -14.06
C THR A 402 6.54 -12.94 -14.74
N TYR A 403 7.75 -13.38 -14.42
CA TYR A 403 8.99 -12.86 -14.98
C TYR A 403 9.51 -13.70 -16.15
N ASN A 404 10.30 -13.09 -17.04
CA ASN A 404 11.00 -13.75 -18.13
C ASN A 404 12.14 -14.66 -17.61
N ILE A 405 12.69 -14.33 -16.45
CA ILE A 405 13.79 -15.04 -15.78
C ILE A 405 13.35 -15.69 -14.46
N PRO A 406 14.05 -16.74 -13.98
CA PRO A 406 13.80 -17.30 -12.65
C PRO A 406 14.16 -16.31 -11.54
N ILE A 407 13.29 -16.20 -10.53
CA ILE A 407 13.40 -15.22 -9.46
C ILE A 407 13.52 -15.85 -8.06
N THR A 408 13.98 -15.05 -7.11
CA THR A 408 13.89 -15.28 -5.67
C THR A 408 13.35 -14.04 -4.95
N ILE A 409 12.63 -14.28 -3.86
CA ILE A 409 12.11 -13.27 -2.94
C ILE A 409 13.28 -12.60 -2.20
N SER A 410 13.22 -11.28 -2.03
CA SER A 410 14.28 -10.48 -1.41
C SER A 410 13.75 -9.69 -0.20
N LYS A 411 13.78 -8.35 -0.19
CA LYS A 411 13.59 -7.55 1.03
C LYS A 411 12.47 -6.50 0.95
N ASN A 412 12.38 -5.78 -0.16
CA ASN A 412 11.58 -4.56 -0.25
C ASN A 412 10.09 -4.87 -0.50
N ASN A 413 9.22 -3.88 -0.33
CA ASN A 413 7.78 -4.12 -0.20
C ASN A 413 7.04 -4.19 -1.54
N ILE A 414 5.88 -4.84 -1.52
CA ILE A 414 4.86 -4.72 -2.58
C ILE A 414 3.64 -4.02 -2.01
N SER A 415 3.28 -2.89 -2.59
CA SER A 415 2.29 -1.95 -2.06
C SER A 415 1.15 -1.73 -3.04
N ILE A 416 -0.08 -1.71 -2.53
CA ILE A 416 -1.32 -1.63 -3.31
C ILE A 416 -2.04 -0.34 -2.96
N TYR A 417 -2.26 0.51 -3.95
CA TYR A 417 -2.88 1.82 -3.78
C TYR A 417 -4.20 1.92 -4.54
N GLN A 418 -5.13 2.70 -4.01
CA GLN A 418 -6.34 3.16 -4.67
C GLN A 418 -6.19 4.63 -5.06
N ASN A 419 -6.63 5.00 -6.26
CA ASN A 419 -6.51 6.37 -6.77
C ASN A 419 -7.81 6.85 -7.45
N GLU A 420 -8.60 7.67 -6.76
CA GLU A 420 -9.85 8.24 -7.31
C GLU A 420 -9.79 9.75 -7.54
N SER A 421 -8.88 10.48 -6.88
CA SER A 421 -8.89 11.96 -6.86
C SER A 421 -7.49 12.58 -6.97
N GLY A 422 -6.48 11.81 -7.39
CA GLY A 422 -5.09 12.25 -7.47
C GLY A 422 -4.28 12.06 -6.19
N ILE A 423 -4.94 11.87 -5.04
CA ILE A 423 -4.31 11.46 -3.77
C ILE A 423 -4.41 9.93 -3.64
N PRO A 424 -3.28 9.20 -3.63
CA PRO A 424 -3.32 7.76 -3.51
C PRO A 424 -3.57 7.31 -2.07
N ILE A 425 -4.52 6.37 -1.88
CA ILE A 425 -4.81 5.73 -0.60
C ILE A 425 -4.14 4.37 -0.59
N LEU A 426 -3.16 4.17 0.30
CA LEU A 426 -2.51 2.87 0.46
C LEU A 426 -3.48 1.89 1.13
N ARG A 427 -3.72 0.74 0.49
CA ARG A 427 -4.67 -0.30 0.95
C ARG A 427 -3.96 -1.40 1.72
N GLN A 428 -2.82 -1.82 1.20
CA GLN A 428 -2.03 -2.92 1.75
C GLN A 428 -0.57 -2.72 1.34
N SER A 429 0.36 -2.91 2.28
CA SER A 429 1.80 -2.98 2.00
C SER A 429 2.35 -4.25 2.60
N ILE A 430 2.94 -5.09 1.75
CA ILE A 430 3.32 -6.45 2.10
C ILE A 430 4.86 -6.52 2.14
N PRO A 431 5.47 -6.72 3.32
CA PRO A 431 6.90 -6.97 3.40
C PRO A 431 7.22 -8.36 2.87
N VAL A 432 8.21 -8.41 1.99
CA VAL A 432 8.52 -9.60 1.18
C VAL A 432 9.09 -10.77 2.00
N ASN A 433 9.58 -10.54 3.22
CA ASN A 433 10.08 -11.59 4.12
C ASN A 433 9.83 -11.24 5.60
N PRO A 434 9.34 -12.15 6.47
CA PRO A 434 8.91 -13.53 6.24
C PRO A 434 7.38 -13.62 6.33
N SER A 435 6.68 -13.25 5.26
CA SER A 435 5.24 -13.40 5.24
C SER A 435 4.84 -14.71 4.54
N GLU A 436 3.96 -15.49 5.16
CA GLU A 436 3.26 -16.67 4.59
C GLU A 436 2.38 -16.31 3.35
N ILE A 437 2.54 -15.10 2.84
CA ILE A 437 1.73 -14.43 1.85
C ILE A 437 2.24 -14.71 0.43
N PHE A 438 3.54 -15.02 0.29
CA PHE A 438 4.18 -15.26 -1.00
C PHE A 438 4.34 -16.75 -1.31
N SER A 439 4.12 -17.11 -2.56
CA SER A 439 4.50 -18.42 -3.09
C SER A 439 5.04 -18.29 -4.50
N ILE A 440 6.15 -18.98 -4.76
CA ILE A 440 6.77 -19.02 -6.09
C ILE A 440 6.33 -20.29 -6.81
N SER A 441 6.00 -20.18 -8.10
CA SER A 441 5.69 -21.32 -8.96
C SER A 441 6.88 -22.29 -9.12
N ASN A 442 6.61 -23.52 -9.57
CA ASN A 442 7.63 -24.56 -9.72
C ASN A 442 8.75 -24.19 -10.71
N ASP A 443 8.44 -23.43 -11.77
CA ASP A 443 9.42 -22.91 -12.73
C ASP A 443 10.25 -21.73 -12.17
N SER A 444 9.95 -21.29 -10.96
CA SER A 444 10.57 -20.15 -10.27
C SER A 444 10.38 -18.81 -10.97
N LYS A 445 9.41 -18.67 -11.88
CA LYS A 445 9.20 -17.42 -12.64
C LYS A 445 8.02 -16.59 -12.17
N THR A 446 7.02 -17.21 -11.53
CA THR A 446 5.80 -16.53 -11.11
C THR A 446 5.76 -16.35 -9.61
N LEU A 447 5.65 -15.10 -9.17
CA LEU A 447 5.38 -14.73 -7.79
C LEU A 447 3.87 -14.61 -7.59
N ASN A 448 3.30 -15.46 -6.74
CA ASN A 448 1.91 -15.38 -6.31
C ASN A 448 1.83 -14.74 -4.93
N ILE A 449 0.88 -13.82 -4.77
CA ILE A 449 0.73 -13.00 -3.57
C ILE A 449 -0.73 -13.08 -3.12
N ASN A 450 -0.95 -13.47 -1.87
CA ASN A 450 -2.27 -13.44 -1.25
C ASN A 450 -2.56 -12.04 -0.69
N VAL A 451 -3.64 -11.42 -1.15
CA VAL A 451 -4.08 -10.10 -0.67
C VAL A 451 -5.33 -10.24 0.20
N LEU A 452 -5.56 -9.27 1.08
CA LEU A 452 -6.72 -9.28 1.97
C LEU A 452 -8.01 -9.03 1.17
N GLU A 453 -9.11 -9.63 1.61
CA GLU A 453 -10.43 -9.37 1.02
C GLU A 453 -10.80 -7.87 1.10
N SER A 454 -10.34 -7.17 2.14
CA SER A 454 -10.56 -5.73 2.35
C SER A 454 -9.71 -4.81 1.45
N THR A 455 -8.78 -5.36 0.66
CA THR A 455 -7.87 -4.57 -0.18
C THR A 455 -8.58 -3.99 -1.41
N PHE A 456 -9.25 -4.87 -2.18
CA PHE A 456 -10.00 -4.52 -3.41
C PHE A 456 -11.51 -4.51 -3.14
N ASN A 457 -11.92 -3.75 -2.13
CA ASN A 457 -13.29 -3.74 -1.62
C ASN A 457 -14.15 -2.58 -2.14
N GLN A 458 -13.57 -1.56 -2.78
CA GLN A 458 -14.34 -0.43 -3.32
C GLN A 458 -14.86 -0.72 -4.74
N PRO A 459 -16.15 -0.48 -5.04
CA PRO A 459 -16.74 -0.69 -6.38
C PRO A 459 -16.28 0.36 -7.40
N ASN A 460 -16.02 -0.09 -8.64
CA ASN A 460 -15.62 0.78 -9.77
C ASN A 460 -14.42 1.71 -9.47
N ALA A 461 -13.56 1.34 -8.53
CA ALA A 461 -12.41 2.13 -8.11
C ALA A 461 -11.15 1.75 -8.92
N ASN A 462 -10.27 2.73 -9.13
CA ASN A 462 -8.98 2.50 -9.78
C ASN A 462 -7.93 2.14 -8.74
N TYR A 463 -7.13 1.13 -9.05
CA TYR A 463 -6.03 0.67 -8.23
C TYR A 463 -4.75 0.61 -9.07
N TYR A 464 -3.62 0.71 -8.38
CA TYR A 464 -2.32 0.38 -8.95
C TYR A 464 -1.45 -0.33 -7.91
N ILE A 465 -0.49 -1.12 -8.40
CA ILE A 465 0.46 -1.85 -7.57
C ILE A 465 1.86 -1.30 -7.82
N VAL A 466 2.58 -1.02 -6.74
CA VAL A 466 3.99 -0.65 -6.75
C VAL A 466 4.79 -1.84 -6.22
N ILE A 467 5.78 -2.27 -7.00
CA ILE A 467 6.78 -3.21 -6.56
C ILE A 467 8.05 -2.40 -6.36
N GLU A 468 8.60 -2.35 -5.15
CA GLU A 468 9.86 -1.64 -4.92
C GLU A 468 11.03 -2.39 -5.59
N ASP A 469 12.05 -1.64 -6.02
CA ASP A 469 13.32 -2.21 -6.46
C ASP A 469 13.83 -3.26 -5.46
N ASN A 470 14.44 -4.35 -5.94
CA ASN A 470 14.97 -5.41 -5.06
C ASN A 470 13.90 -6.08 -4.15
N ALA A 471 12.61 -5.98 -4.47
CA ALA A 471 11.59 -6.88 -3.93
C ALA A 471 11.86 -8.33 -4.38
N VAL A 472 12.34 -8.51 -5.62
CA VAL A 472 12.79 -9.80 -6.14
C VAL A 472 14.21 -9.70 -6.73
N LYS A 473 14.88 -10.85 -6.81
CA LYS A 473 16.21 -11.01 -7.39
C LYS A 473 16.19 -12.05 -8.49
N ASP A 474 17.13 -11.95 -9.42
CA ASP A 474 17.46 -13.07 -10.31
C ASP A 474 18.02 -14.22 -9.48
N ARG A 475 17.43 -15.40 -9.61
CA ARG A 475 17.83 -16.60 -8.90
C ARG A 475 19.26 -17.04 -9.24
N ILE A 476 19.73 -16.76 -10.46
CA ILE A 476 21.03 -17.24 -10.95
C ILE A 476 22.15 -16.27 -10.55
N SER A 477 22.05 -15.00 -10.93
CA SER A 477 23.09 -14.00 -10.63
C SER A 477 23.01 -13.39 -9.24
N ASN A 478 21.90 -13.65 -8.52
CA ASN A 478 21.58 -13.03 -7.23
C ASN A 478 21.57 -11.49 -7.30
N GLN A 479 21.37 -10.92 -8.49
CA GLN A 479 21.20 -9.49 -8.69
C GLN A 479 19.76 -9.06 -8.41
N PRO A 480 19.57 -7.89 -7.80
CA PRO A 480 18.25 -7.32 -7.61
C PRO A 480 17.62 -6.92 -8.95
N ILE A 481 16.31 -7.09 -9.06
CA ILE A 481 15.54 -6.71 -10.25
C ILE A 481 14.83 -5.39 -9.94
N VAL A 482 14.75 -4.50 -10.93
CA VAL A 482 13.97 -3.27 -10.83
C VAL A 482 12.50 -3.60 -10.58
N GLY A 483 11.84 -2.71 -9.85
CA GLY A 483 10.45 -2.83 -9.46
C GLY A 483 9.44 -2.51 -10.56
N VAL A 484 8.26 -2.09 -10.14
CA VAL A 484 7.20 -1.53 -10.99
C VAL A 484 6.73 -0.25 -10.34
N GLU A 485 6.85 0.85 -11.06
CA GLU A 485 6.55 2.18 -10.53
C GLU A 485 5.04 2.47 -10.51
N LYS A 486 4.68 3.59 -9.86
CA LYS A 486 3.30 4.05 -9.76
C LYS A 486 2.64 4.18 -11.14
N ASN A 487 1.36 3.84 -11.21
CA ASN A 487 0.50 3.96 -12.39
C ASN A 487 0.86 3.09 -13.62
N PHE A 488 1.94 2.30 -13.60
CA PHE A 488 2.23 1.32 -14.65
C PHE A 488 1.36 0.07 -14.51
N TRP A 489 1.39 -0.59 -13.35
CA TRP A 489 0.51 -1.72 -13.08
C TRP A 489 -0.83 -1.26 -12.48
N ARG A 490 -1.71 -0.75 -13.34
CA ARG A 490 -3.03 -0.21 -12.97
C ARG A 490 -4.20 -1.06 -13.49
N PHE A 491 -5.31 -1.08 -12.76
CA PHE A 491 -6.55 -1.79 -13.10
C PHE A 491 -7.73 -1.22 -12.30
N LYS A 492 -8.94 -1.71 -12.55
CA LYS A 492 -10.15 -1.26 -11.83
C LYS A 492 -10.99 -2.42 -11.30
N THR A 493 -11.76 -2.17 -10.25
CA THR A 493 -12.68 -3.16 -9.68
C THR A 493 -14.04 -3.22 -10.39
N GLY A 494 -14.73 -4.32 -10.15
CA GLY A 494 -16.09 -4.64 -10.54
C GLY A 494 -17.15 -3.70 -9.96
N SER A 495 -18.37 -3.77 -10.51
CA SER A 495 -19.56 -3.27 -9.81
C SER A 495 -20.01 -4.25 -8.74
N ILE A 496 -20.75 -3.75 -7.75
CA ILE A 496 -21.50 -4.61 -6.83
C ILE A 496 -22.66 -5.23 -7.59
N ASN A 497 -22.64 -6.56 -7.74
CA ASN A 497 -23.80 -7.32 -8.21
C ASN A 497 -24.34 -8.09 -6.99
N ASN A 498 -25.56 -7.75 -6.55
CA ASN A 498 -26.35 -8.45 -5.52
C ASN A 498 -25.84 -8.35 -4.07
N ASP A 499 -25.44 -7.16 -3.60
CA ASP A 499 -25.22 -7.00 -2.15
C ASP A 499 -26.56 -6.91 -1.41
N ILE A 500 -26.67 -7.63 -0.30
CA ILE A 500 -27.87 -7.63 0.53
C ILE A 500 -27.90 -6.31 1.31
N PHE A 501 -29.05 -5.63 1.33
CA PHE A 501 -29.21 -4.44 2.16
C PHE A 501 -28.95 -4.78 3.64
N ALA A 502 -28.17 -3.93 4.31
CA ALA A 502 -27.84 -4.08 5.73
C ALA A 502 -28.14 -2.77 6.45
N ASP A 503 -28.96 -2.86 7.50
CA ASP A 503 -29.36 -1.75 8.35
C ASP A 503 -28.17 -1.15 9.13
N ASP A 504 -28.38 0.08 9.62
CA ASP A 504 -27.47 0.78 10.52
C ASP A 504 -27.09 -0.11 11.72
N THR A 505 -25.81 -0.11 12.11
CA THR A 505 -25.34 -0.95 13.21
C THR A 505 -24.16 -0.33 13.95
N PHE A 506 -24.13 -0.54 15.28
CA PHE A 506 -22.97 -0.20 16.11
C PHE A 506 -21.90 -1.30 16.07
N GLY A 507 -20.65 -0.90 15.86
CA GLY A 507 -19.48 -1.72 16.04
C GLY A 507 -18.65 -1.30 17.25
N LEU A 508 -18.00 -2.28 17.89
CA LEU A 508 -17.12 -2.11 19.04
C LEU A 508 -15.68 -2.39 18.64
N PHE A 509 -14.75 -1.59 19.16
CA PHE A 509 -13.32 -1.82 19.05
C PHE A 509 -12.60 -1.26 20.29
N SER A 510 -11.38 -1.70 20.54
CA SER A 510 -10.63 -1.32 21.75
C SER A 510 -9.36 -0.56 21.38
N LEU A 511 -8.92 0.34 22.28
CA LEU A 511 -7.55 0.84 22.26
C LEU A 511 -6.60 -0.18 22.90
N THR A 512 -5.32 -0.11 22.55
CA THR A 512 -4.23 -0.81 23.23
C THR A 512 -4.07 -0.27 24.66
N SER A 513 -3.27 -0.93 25.49
CA SER A 513 -2.94 -0.40 26.83
C SER A 513 -2.21 0.94 26.76
N GLU A 514 -1.30 1.10 25.79
CA GLU A 514 -0.63 2.38 25.52
C GLU A 514 -1.62 3.45 25.04
N GLY A 515 -2.50 3.11 24.10
CA GLY A 515 -3.54 4.00 23.60
C GLY A 515 -4.54 4.43 24.67
N THR A 516 -4.89 3.50 25.57
CA THR A 516 -5.75 3.77 26.73
C THR A 516 -5.09 4.78 27.67
N ASN A 517 -3.81 4.60 28.00
CA ASN A 517 -3.08 5.56 28.83
C ASN A 517 -2.99 6.93 28.17
N TYR A 518 -2.61 6.97 26.89
CA TYR A 518 -2.53 8.20 26.11
C TYR A 518 -3.87 8.96 26.12
N TYR A 519 -4.97 8.28 25.79
CA TYR A 519 -6.30 8.88 25.76
C TYR A 519 -6.75 9.43 27.13
N ASN A 520 -6.42 8.74 28.22
CA ASN A 520 -6.74 9.18 29.58
C ASN A 520 -5.95 10.41 30.03
N TYR A 521 -4.77 10.68 29.45
CA TYR A 521 -3.98 11.88 29.71
C TYR A 521 -4.47 13.12 28.95
N LEU A 522 -5.26 12.94 27.89
CA LEU A 522 -5.80 14.04 27.09
C LEU A 522 -6.85 14.86 27.86
N SER A 523 -6.93 16.17 27.58
CA SER A 523 -8.02 16.99 28.08
C SER A 523 -9.35 16.61 27.41
N LYS A 524 -10.50 17.03 27.95
CA LYS A 524 -11.80 16.73 27.33
C LYS A 524 -11.93 17.24 25.89
N ASN A 525 -11.31 18.39 25.58
CA ASN A 525 -11.30 18.93 24.23
C ASN A 525 -10.43 18.07 23.31
N ASP A 526 -9.24 17.70 23.76
CA ASP A 526 -8.31 16.88 22.98
C ASP A 526 -8.83 15.45 22.79
N GLN A 527 -9.60 14.91 23.73
CA GLN A 527 -10.31 13.63 23.58
C GLN A 527 -11.37 13.69 22.46
N SER A 528 -12.07 14.83 22.34
CA SER A 528 -13.03 15.05 21.25
C SER A 528 -12.32 15.20 19.90
N GLU A 529 -11.18 15.89 19.87
CA GLU A 529 -10.36 16.04 18.66
C GLU A 529 -9.79 14.68 18.23
N PHE A 530 -9.24 13.91 19.17
CA PHE A 530 -8.78 12.54 18.95
C PHE A 530 -9.88 11.67 18.34
N SER A 531 -11.09 11.70 18.92
CA SER A 531 -12.22 10.90 18.44
C SER A 531 -12.67 11.33 17.04
N SER A 532 -12.64 12.63 16.74
CA SER A 532 -12.95 13.14 15.40
C SER A 532 -11.90 12.71 14.37
N GLN A 533 -10.61 12.83 14.71
CA GLN A 533 -9.51 12.42 13.83
C GLN A 533 -9.50 10.91 13.60
N LEU A 534 -9.71 10.12 14.65
CA LEU A 534 -9.84 8.66 14.57
C LEU A 534 -10.95 8.22 13.62
N ARG A 535 -12.09 8.93 13.64
CA ARG A 535 -13.18 8.67 12.69
C ARG A 535 -12.78 8.95 11.25
N ILE A 536 -12.04 10.04 11.00
CA ILE A 536 -11.53 10.40 9.66
C ILE A 536 -10.53 9.35 9.17
N ASP A 537 -9.59 8.96 10.03
CA ASP A 537 -8.55 7.97 9.70
C ASP A 537 -9.18 6.59 9.41
N LEU A 538 -10.20 6.18 10.17
CA LEU A 538 -10.98 4.97 9.88
C LEU A 538 -11.73 5.07 8.54
N ALA A 539 -12.36 6.20 8.24
CA ALA A 539 -13.09 6.39 6.98
C ALA A 539 -12.16 6.28 5.76
N ASN A 540 -10.97 6.87 5.85
CA ASN A 540 -9.93 6.79 4.82
C ASN A 540 -9.40 5.35 4.66
N ALA A 541 -9.31 4.59 5.75
CA ALA A 541 -8.85 3.20 5.72
C ALA A 541 -9.86 2.22 5.07
N ILE A 542 -11.17 2.49 5.10
CA ILE A 542 -12.22 1.65 4.45
C ILE A 542 -12.91 2.32 3.24
N PRO A 543 -12.21 3.26 2.59
CA PRO A 543 -12.70 4.32 1.71
C PRO A 543 -14.22 4.53 1.70
N ILE A 544 -14.78 4.92 2.85
CA ILE A 544 -16.22 5.21 2.99
C ILE A 544 -16.45 6.72 3.12
N ASP A 545 -17.61 7.22 2.67
CA ASP A 545 -18.02 8.58 3.00
C ASP A 545 -18.10 8.74 4.53
N ILE A 546 -17.36 9.71 5.07
CA ILE A 546 -17.32 10.05 6.49
C ILE A 546 -18.71 10.28 7.10
N LYS A 547 -19.70 10.74 6.30
CA LYS A 547 -21.08 10.92 6.74
C LYS A 547 -21.76 9.61 7.16
N ARG A 548 -21.25 8.47 6.68
CA ARG A 548 -21.72 7.14 7.08
C ARG A 548 -21.17 6.68 8.42
N LEU A 549 -20.16 7.35 8.96
CA LEU A 549 -19.61 7.08 10.27
C LEU A 549 -20.09 8.15 11.25
N ASP A 550 -20.82 7.77 12.29
CA ASP A 550 -21.21 8.71 13.34
C ASP A 550 -20.04 9.04 14.29
N ASN A 551 -20.25 9.95 15.22
CA ASN A 551 -19.27 10.28 16.26
C ASN A 551 -18.94 9.03 17.09
N ILE A 552 -17.65 8.82 17.34
CA ILE A 552 -17.15 7.73 18.19
C ILE A 552 -17.56 8.03 19.64
N GLN A 553 -18.20 7.07 20.29
CA GLN A 553 -18.59 7.19 21.70
C GLN A 553 -17.81 6.24 22.59
N TYR A 554 -17.53 6.70 23.80
CA TYR A 554 -16.81 5.97 24.83
C TYR A 554 -17.71 4.97 25.55
N TYR A 555 -17.24 3.72 25.69
CA TYR A 555 -17.94 2.66 26.41
C TYR A 555 -17.02 2.00 27.43
N ASN A 556 -17.44 1.96 28.70
CA ASN A 556 -16.61 1.45 29.80
C ASN A 556 -17.17 0.13 30.33
N PHE A 557 -16.49 -0.98 30.05
CA PHE A 557 -16.87 -2.31 30.54
C PHE A 557 -15.82 -2.92 31.49
N ASP A 558 -14.55 -2.54 31.36
CA ASP A 558 -13.43 -3.04 32.15
C ASP A 558 -12.48 -1.90 32.53
N LYS A 559 -11.98 -1.89 33.77
CA LYS A 559 -11.15 -0.78 34.31
C LYS A 559 -9.81 -0.59 33.58
N ASP A 560 -9.40 -1.56 32.76
CA ASP A 560 -8.04 -1.64 32.22
C ASP A 560 -7.93 -1.33 30.72
N LYS A 561 -9.04 -1.25 29.97
CA LYS A 561 -9.04 -0.98 28.51
C LYS A 561 -10.22 -0.13 28.07
N ILE A 562 -9.95 0.85 27.20
CA ILE A 562 -10.99 1.70 26.60
C ILE A 562 -11.63 0.98 25.42
N ILE A 563 -12.94 0.76 25.51
CA ILE A 563 -13.77 0.29 24.40
C ILE A 563 -14.47 1.50 23.78
N LEU A 564 -14.46 1.56 22.46
CA LEU A 564 -15.05 2.60 21.65
C LEU A 564 -16.18 2.00 20.81
N THR A 565 -17.20 2.81 20.58
CA THR A 565 -18.35 2.45 19.76
C THR A 565 -18.44 3.36 18.54
N LEU A 566 -18.80 2.78 17.40
CA LEU A 566 -18.96 3.49 16.14
C LEU A 566 -20.24 3.02 15.45
N LEU A 567 -21.17 3.95 15.21
CA LEU A 567 -22.34 3.69 14.40
C LEU A 567 -21.99 3.81 12.92
N ILE A 568 -22.28 2.76 12.16
CA ILE A 568 -22.14 2.71 10.71
C ILE A 568 -23.53 2.79 10.09
N LYS A 569 -23.77 3.83 9.28
CA LYS A 569 -25.05 4.06 8.60
C LYS A 569 -25.16 3.23 7.33
N SER A 570 -26.36 2.74 7.07
CA SER A 570 -26.75 2.06 5.85
C SER A 570 -26.72 3.01 4.65
N THR A 571 -26.72 2.41 3.46
CA THR A 571 -26.73 3.13 2.20
C THR A 571 -27.60 2.37 1.20
N THR A 572 -28.24 3.12 0.31
CA THR A 572 -28.98 2.59 -0.86
C THR A 572 -28.19 2.82 -2.15
N ASN A 573 -27.03 3.47 -2.07
CA ASN A 573 -26.16 3.73 -3.20
C ASN A 573 -25.48 2.43 -3.66
N ALA A 574 -25.75 2.00 -4.89
CA ALA A 574 -25.17 0.78 -5.46
C ALA A 574 -23.64 0.86 -5.68
N ASN A 575 -23.05 2.06 -5.60
CA ASN A 575 -21.61 2.26 -5.69
C ASN A 575 -20.89 2.23 -4.33
N GLU A 576 -21.62 1.99 -3.22
CA GLU A 576 -21.06 1.93 -1.87
C GLU A 576 -21.26 0.54 -1.26
N ILE A 577 -20.30 0.11 -0.44
CA ILE A 577 -20.39 -1.16 0.29
C ILE A 577 -21.43 -1.11 1.43
N ASN A 578 -22.16 -2.22 1.65
CA ASN A 578 -23.14 -2.30 2.73
C ASN A 578 -22.49 -2.33 4.13
N VAL A 579 -23.30 -2.14 5.17
CA VAL A 579 -22.83 -2.10 6.57
C VAL A 579 -22.14 -3.41 6.98
N TYR A 580 -22.67 -4.56 6.55
CA TYR A 580 -22.09 -5.87 6.87
C TYR A 580 -20.64 -5.99 6.37
N ARG A 581 -20.37 -5.58 5.12
CA ARG A 581 -19.02 -5.57 4.55
C ARG A 581 -18.11 -4.59 5.26
N VAL A 582 -18.61 -3.40 5.58
CA VAL A 582 -17.84 -2.40 6.34
C VAL A 582 -17.33 -2.98 7.66
N ILE A 583 -18.19 -3.67 8.41
CA ILE A 583 -17.82 -4.31 9.68
C ILE A 583 -16.73 -5.36 9.45
N LYS A 584 -16.92 -6.23 8.44
CA LYS A 584 -15.97 -7.29 8.11
C LYS A 584 -14.61 -6.72 7.69
N ASP A 585 -14.61 -5.68 6.85
CA ASP A 585 -13.39 -5.04 6.37
C ASP A 585 -12.65 -4.33 7.49
N LEU A 586 -13.36 -3.61 8.38
CA LEU A 586 -12.77 -3.01 9.58
C LEU A 586 -12.11 -4.06 10.48
N ASP A 587 -12.76 -5.20 10.73
CA ASP A 587 -12.18 -6.28 11.53
C ASP A 587 -10.91 -6.85 10.88
N ILE A 588 -10.94 -7.11 9.56
CA ILE A 588 -9.75 -7.58 8.81
C ILE A 588 -8.61 -6.58 8.91
N LEU A 589 -8.89 -5.29 8.65
CA LEU A 589 -7.86 -4.24 8.68
C LEU A 589 -7.25 -4.09 10.08
N ILE A 590 -8.07 -4.08 11.14
CA ILE A 590 -7.59 -3.97 12.52
C ILE A 590 -6.78 -5.21 12.93
N ARG A 591 -7.23 -6.41 12.58
CA ARG A 591 -6.49 -7.66 12.90
C ARG A 591 -5.20 -7.79 12.11
N LYS A 592 -5.15 -7.27 10.88
CA LYS A 592 -3.96 -7.28 9.99
C LYS A 592 -3.28 -5.91 9.93
N LYS A 593 -3.30 -5.20 11.06
CA LYS A 593 -2.77 -3.83 11.20
C LYS A 593 -1.36 -3.62 10.64
N GLU A 594 -0.45 -4.59 10.80
CA GLU A 594 0.94 -4.49 10.36
C GLU A 594 1.12 -4.28 8.84
N ILE A 595 0.17 -4.74 8.02
CA ILE A 595 0.25 -4.70 6.56
C ILE A 595 -0.84 -3.83 5.92
N THR A 596 -1.61 -3.10 6.72
CA THR A 596 -2.75 -2.28 6.29
C THR A 596 -2.62 -0.83 6.75
N SER A 597 -3.44 0.05 6.19
CA SER A 597 -3.44 1.48 6.51
C SER A 597 -3.72 1.83 7.97
N ILE A 598 -4.26 0.90 8.76
CA ILE A 598 -4.54 1.09 10.19
C ILE A 598 -3.27 1.40 10.99
N SER A 599 -2.10 0.93 10.56
CA SER A 599 -0.84 1.20 11.27
C SER A 599 -0.20 2.56 10.93
N TRP A 600 -0.64 3.26 9.90
CA TRP A 600 0.04 4.48 9.42
C TRP A 600 -0.54 5.80 9.91
N PHE A 601 -1.77 5.79 10.43
CA PHE A 601 -2.31 6.97 11.09
C PHE A 601 -2.02 6.93 12.59
N ASN A 602 -1.65 8.07 13.16
CA ASN A 602 -1.30 8.18 14.57
C ASN A 602 -2.42 7.70 15.51
N THR A 603 -3.68 7.95 15.14
CA THR A 603 -4.83 7.57 15.98
C THR A 603 -5.17 6.07 15.86
N THR A 604 -5.27 5.54 14.63
CA THR A 604 -5.62 4.12 14.39
C THR A 604 -4.50 3.18 14.82
N ASN A 605 -3.26 3.67 14.88
CA ASN A 605 -2.14 2.92 15.44
C ASN A 605 -2.29 2.65 16.96
N LEU A 606 -3.26 3.27 17.64
CA LEU A 606 -3.57 2.96 19.03
C LEU A 606 -4.69 1.92 19.20
N ILE A 607 -5.28 1.40 18.12
CA ILE A 607 -6.29 0.35 18.16
C ILE A 607 -5.65 -1.02 18.48
N ASP A 608 -6.31 -1.80 19.33
CA ASP A 608 -5.95 -3.17 19.71
C ASP A 608 -6.33 -4.17 18.62
N SER A 609 -5.32 -4.67 17.90
CA SER A 609 -5.48 -5.66 16.83
C SER A 609 -6.00 -7.01 17.32
N ASN A 610 -5.80 -7.37 18.59
CA ASN A 610 -6.30 -8.63 19.15
C ASN A 610 -7.82 -8.57 19.36
N PHE A 611 -8.34 -7.39 19.74
CA PHE A 611 -9.77 -7.19 19.94
C PHE A 611 -10.52 -7.24 18.61
N GLY A 612 -9.99 -6.58 17.58
CA GLY A 612 -10.62 -6.48 16.26
C GLY A 612 -11.77 -5.46 16.23
N PHE A 613 -12.74 -5.70 15.33
CA PHE A 613 -13.97 -4.91 15.23
C PHE A 613 -15.18 -5.84 15.33
N GLN A 614 -16.04 -5.63 16.32
CA GLN A 614 -17.11 -6.56 16.67
C GLN A 614 -18.48 -5.91 16.51
N GLN A 615 -19.40 -6.59 15.84
CA GLN A 615 -20.78 -6.15 15.72
C GLN A 615 -21.51 -6.26 17.08
N THR A 616 -22.22 -5.20 17.48
CA THR A 616 -23.14 -5.29 18.63
C THR A 616 -24.32 -6.20 18.30
N ARG A 617 -24.62 -7.17 19.17
CA ARG A 617 -25.76 -8.07 18.99
C ARG A 617 -27.08 -7.34 19.26
N ASN A 618 -27.89 -7.15 18.22
CA ASN A 618 -29.28 -6.73 18.37
C ASN A 618 -30.13 -7.94 18.81
N TYR A 619 -30.52 -7.99 20.09
CA TYR A 619 -31.25 -9.10 20.72
C TYR A 619 -32.62 -9.40 20.08
N PHE A 620 -33.17 -8.50 19.28
CA PHE A 620 -34.51 -8.64 18.68
C PHE A 620 -34.53 -9.38 17.33
N ILE A 621 -33.37 -9.63 16.70
CA ILE A 621 -33.27 -10.20 15.35
C ILE A 621 -32.39 -11.47 15.37
N ASP A 622 -32.55 -12.30 16.41
CA ASP A 622 -31.81 -13.56 16.54
C ASP A 622 -32.66 -14.73 16.00
N PRO A 623 -32.14 -15.62 15.11
CA PRO A 623 -32.83 -16.84 14.69
C PRO A 623 -33.33 -17.72 15.85
N ASP A 624 -32.71 -17.64 17.03
CA ASP A 624 -33.18 -18.34 18.23
C ASP A 624 -34.57 -17.85 18.69
N PHE A 625 -34.90 -16.58 18.48
CA PHE A 625 -36.20 -15.99 18.83
C PHE A 625 -37.35 -16.54 17.96
N LYS A 626 -37.05 -16.99 16.73
CA LYS A 626 -38.03 -17.61 15.84
C LYS A 626 -38.58 -18.92 16.43
N PHE A 627 -37.75 -19.70 17.12
CA PHE A 627 -38.17 -20.92 17.80
C PHE A 627 -39.05 -20.65 19.03
N TYR A 628 -38.80 -19.57 19.77
CA TYR A 628 -39.67 -19.15 20.88
C TYR A 628 -41.06 -18.73 20.38
N PHE A 629 -41.15 -17.95 19.30
CA PHE A 629 -42.44 -17.59 18.70
C PHE A 629 -43.21 -18.81 18.19
N ILE A 630 -42.52 -19.74 17.52
CA ILE A 630 -43.12 -21.01 17.10
C ILE A 630 -43.63 -21.81 18.31
N GLY A 631 -42.84 -21.88 19.38
CA GLY A 631 -43.24 -22.54 20.63
C GLY A 631 -44.49 -21.94 21.28
N ILE A 632 -44.63 -20.61 21.29
CA ILE A 632 -45.82 -19.91 21.81
C ILE A 632 -47.06 -20.23 20.96
N ILE A 633 -46.93 -20.23 19.63
CA ILE A 633 -48.03 -20.56 18.71
C ILE A 633 -48.49 -22.02 18.90
N PHE A 634 -47.55 -22.97 18.96
CA PHE A 634 -47.89 -24.37 19.21
C PHE A 634 -48.50 -24.58 20.60
N GLY A 635 -47.95 -23.95 21.64
CA GLY A 635 -48.47 -24.02 23.01
C GLY A 635 -49.91 -23.50 23.11
N THR A 636 -50.21 -22.35 22.47
CA THR A 636 -51.57 -21.79 22.45
C THR A 636 -52.56 -22.66 21.69
N MET A 637 -52.16 -23.28 20.57
CA MET A 637 -53.00 -24.25 19.85
C MET A 637 -53.33 -25.50 20.67
N ILE A 638 -52.35 -26.04 21.39
CA ILE A 638 -52.54 -27.22 22.26
C ILE A 638 -53.50 -26.89 23.41
N LEU A 639 -53.28 -25.75 24.09
CA LEU A 639 -54.13 -25.30 25.18
C LEU A 639 -55.57 -25.02 24.72
N GLY A 640 -55.73 -24.40 23.54
CA GLY A 640 -57.03 -24.20 22.90
C GLY A 640 -57.76 -25.51 22.59
N SER A 641 -57.03 -26.52 22.15
CA SER A 641 -57.56 -27.87 21.88
C SER A 641 -58.04 -28.56 23.16
N PHE A 642 -57.28 -28.46 24.26
CA PHE A 642 -57.71 -29.00 25.57
C PHE A 642 -58.94 -28.28 26.13
N TYR A 643 -58.99 -26.95 26.00
CA TYR A 643 -60.18 -26.18 26.39
C TYR A 643 -61.41 -26.60 25.58
N TYR A 644 -61.28 -26.72 24.25
CA TYR A 644 -62.37 -27.14 23.38
C TYR A 644 -62.87 -28.55 23.73
N TYR A 645 -61.95 -29.50 23.95
CA TYR A 645 -62.29 -30.86 24.36
C TYR A 645 -63.05 -30.88 25.70
N ALA A 646 -62.55 -30.16 26.70
CA ALA A 646 -63.18 -30.07 28.01
C ALA A 646 -64.58 -29.44 27.94
N LYS A 647 -64.74 -28.38 27.14
CA LYS A 647 -66.02 -27.70 26.92
C LYS A 647 -67.04 -28.56 26.17
N LYS A 648 -66.58 -29.36 25.20
CA LYS A 648 -67.44 -30.33 24.48
C LYS A 648 -67.91 -31.47 25.38
N LYS A 649 -67.03 -31.98 26.24
CA LYS A 649 -67.33 -33.12 27.12
C LYS A 649 -68.29 -32.76 28.27
N HIS A 650 -68.13 -31.57 28.86
CA HIS A 650 -69.01 -31.11 29.95
C HIS A 650 -69.23 -29.59 29.86
N PRO A 651 -70.30 -29.12 29.17
CA PRO A 651 -70.52 -27.69 28.93
C PRO A 651 -70.74 -26.85 30.19
N GLU A 652 -71.34 -27.44 31.24
CA GLU A 652 -71.68 -26.79 32.51
C GLU A 652 -70.46 -26.59 33.43
N GLY A 653 -69.35 -27.27 33.16
CA GLY A 653 -68.11 -27.12 33.92
C GLY A 653 -67.41 -25.78 33.64
N LYS A 654 -66.69 -25.25 34.64
CA LYS A 654 -65.81 -24.06 34.53
C LYS A 654 -64.51 -24.41 33.80
N ASN A 655 -64.61 -24.86 32.54
CA ASN A 655 -63.48 -25.36 31.75
C ASN A 655 -62.40 -24.31 31.42
N ILE A 656 -62.70 -23.01 31.59
CA ILE A 656 -61.73 -21.91 31.44
C ILE A 656 -60.54 -22.02 32.40
N VAL A 657 -60.71 -22.76 33.49
CA VAL A 657 -59.68 -22.99 34.50
C VAL A 657 -58.44 -23.67 33.92
N ILE A 658 -58.56 -24.46 32.84
CA ILE A 658 -57.40 -25.05 32.13
C ILE A 658 -56.45 -23.94 31.65
N LEU A 659 -57.00 -22.91 31.00
CA LEU A 659 -56.20 -21.79 30.49
C LEU A 659 -55.62 -20.97 31.63
N LYS A 660 -56.43 -20.64 32.65
CA LYS A 660 -55.97 -19.88 33.82
C LYS A 660 -54.83 -20.60 34.55
N PHE A 661 -54.99 -21.89 34.84
CA PHE A 661 -53.98 -22.69 35.52
C PHE A 661 -52.66 -22.75 34.74
N SER A 662 -52.72 -22.93 33.42
CA SER A 662 -51.52 -22.90 32.57
C SER A 662 -50.83 -21.54 32.56
N LEU A 663 -51.59 -20.44 32.57
CA LEU A 663 -51.03 -19.08 32.65
C LEU A 663 -50.34 -18.83 34.00
N PHE A 664 -50.92 -19.27 35.12
CA PHE A 664 -50.30 -19.15 36.44
C PHE A 664 -48.97 -19.91 36.53
N LEU A 665 -48.90 -21.12 35.97
CA LEU A 665 -47.64 -21.88 35.91
C LEU A 665 -46.60 -21.20 35.02
N LEU A 666 -47.02 -20.64 33.88
CA LEU A 666 -46.11 -19.94 32.97
C LEU A 666 -45.53 -18.68 33.63
N ASP A 667 -46.36 -17.88 34.27
CA ASP A 667 -45.95 -16.68 35.02
C ASP A 667 -44.89 -17.02 36.07
N PHE A 668 -45.14 -18.05 36.89
CA PHE A 668 -44.19 -18.53 37.88
C PHE A 668 -42.86 -18.99 37.29
N VAL A 669 -42.88 -19.69 36.15
CA VAL A 669 -41.65 -20.12 35.46
C VAL A 669 -40.88 -18.91 34.93
N ILE A 670 -41.57 -17.90 34.38
CA ILE A 670 -40.94 -16.67 33.91
C ILE A 670 -40.31 -15.91 35.07
N ASP A 671 -40.96 -15.83 36.22
CA ASP A 671 -40.43 -15.18 37.43
C ASP A 671 -39.13 -15.86 37.90
N ILE A 672 -39.13 -17.19 38.00
CA ILE A 672 -37.94 -17.95 38.40
C ILE A 672 -36.82 -17.80 37.36
N ALA A 673 -37.14 -17.93 36.07
CA ALA A 673 -36.16 -17.80 35.00
C ALA A 673 -35.53 -16.39 34.99
N PHE A 674 -36.34 -15.35 35.25
CA PHE A 674 -35.87 -13.98 35.38
C PHE A 674 -34.88 -13.83 36.54
N ILE A 675 -35.17 -14.42 37.71
CA ILE A 675 -34.28 -14.39 38.88
C ILE A 675 -32.97 -15.14 38.58
N LEU A 676 -33.03 -16.32 37.95
CA LEU A 676 -31.85 -17.15 37.68
C LEU A 676 -30.92 -16.52 36.62
N ASN A 677 -31.49 -15.94 35.55
CA ASN A 677 -30.72 -15.46 34.40
C ASN A 677 -30.12 -14.04 34.60
N ASN A 678 -30.75 -13.19 35.43
CA ASN A 678 -30.29 -11.81 35.65
C ASN A 678 -29.31 -11.63 36.82
N THR A 679 -28.81 -12.72 37.40
CA THR A 679 -27.83 -12.73 38.52
C THR A 679 -26.54 -11.94 38.24
N ILE A 680 -26.25 -11.57 36.98
CA ILE A 680 -24.97 -10.96 36.59
C ILE A 680 -25.09 -9.51 36.11
N LYS A 681 -26.27 -9.03 35.67
CA LYS A 681 -26.35 -7.80 34.86
C LYS A 681 -26.80 -6.53 35.59
N VAL A 682 -27.69 -6.62 36.59
CA VAL A 682 -28.17 -5.45 37.36
C VAL A 682 -28.38 -5.82 38.83
N HIS A 683 -27.35 -5.68 39.66
CA HIS A 683 -27.37 -6.10 41.07
C HIS A 683 -28.48 -5.41 41.90
N GLU A 684 -28.83 -4.17 41.58
CA GLU A 684 -29.84 -3.39 42.32
C GLU A 684 -31.26 -4.00 42.28
N LEU A 685 -31.61 -4.71 41.20
CA LEU A 685 -32.95 -5.28 41.01
C LEU A 685 -33.07 -6.74 41.47
N PHE A 686 -31.96 -7.38 41.83
CA PHE A 686 -31.93 -8.79 42.22
C PHE A 686 -32.67 -9.04 43.54
N ILE A 687 -32.34 -8.27 44.58
CA ILE A 687 -32.95 -8.41 45.92
C ILE A 687 -34.47 -8.15 45.87
N PRO A 688 -34.96 -7.05 45.25
CA PRO A 688 -36.40 -6.83 45.08
C PRO A 688 -37.11 -7.99 44.36
N SER A 689 -36.49 -8.56 43.31
CA SER A 689 -37.09 -9.66 42.54
C SER A 689 -37.33 -10.91 43.39
N ILE A 690 -36.40 -11.25 44.28
CA ILE A 690 -36.55 -12.39 45.21
C ILE A 690 -37.66 -12.11 46.23
N ILE A 691 -37.70 -10.90 46.80
CA ILE A 691 -38.69 -10.51 47.81
C ILE A 691 -40.11 -10.64 47.25
N PHE A 692 -40.36 -10.07 46.06
CA PHE A 692 -41.67 -10.10 45.40
C PHE A 692 -42.01 -11.45 44.75
N CYS A 693 -41.11 -12.43 44.79
CA CYS A 693 -41.39 -13.81 44.43
C CYS A 693 -41.72 -14.66 45.68
N VAL A 694 -40.89 -14.62 46.71
CA VAL A 694 -41.00 -15.50 47.88
C VAL A 694 -42.14 -15.11 48.83
N ILE A 695 -42.32 -13.81 49.12
CA ILE A 695 -43.34 -13.35 50.09
C ILE A 695 -44.77 -13.70 49.63
N PRO A 696 -45.18 -13.41 48.38
CA PRO A 696 -46.52 -13.76 47.91
C PRO A 696 -46.78 -15.27 47.92
N ILE A 697 -45.78 -16.09 47.58
CA ILE A 697 -45.91 -17.56 47.62
C ILE A 697 -46.20 -18.05 49.05
N ALA A 698 -45.49 -17.51 50.04
CA ALA A 698 -45.72 -17.87 51.43
C ALA A 698 -47.14 -17.47 51.89
N ILE A 699 -47.57 -16.25 51.57
CA ILE A 699 -48.92 -15.75 51.91
C ILE A 699 -50.01 -16.61 51.26
N ASN A 700 -49.90 -16.88 49.96
CA ASN A 700 -50.87 -17.68 49.22
C ASN A 700 -50.94 -19.13 49.74
N THR A 701 -49.79 -19.72 50.10
CA THR A 701 -49.73 -21.07 50.68
C THR A 701 -50.44 -21.13 52.04
N ILE A 702 -50.18 -20.16 52.93
CA ILE A 702 -50.83 -20.08 54.25
C ILE A 702 -52.34 -19.88 54.08
N MET A 703 -52.75 -18.96 53.21
CA MET A 703 -54.16 -18.68 52.92
C MET A 703 -54.88 -19.92 52.36
N SER A 704 -54.25 -20.63 51.43
CA SER A 704 -54.78 -21.87 50.85
C SER A 704 -55.00 -22.96 51.92
N MET A 705 -54.02 -23.16 52.81
CA MET A 705 -54.15 -24.10 53.92
C MET A 705 -55.30 -23.72 54.85
N ILE A 706 -55.45 -22.43 55.19
CA ILE A 706 -56.55 -21.94 56.03
C ILE A 706 -57.90 -22.21 55.35
N ILE A 707 -58.04 -21.91 54.06
CA ILE A 707 -59.28 -22.12 53.30
C ILE A 707 -59.70 -23.59 53.32
N ILE A 708 -58.76 -24.50 53.03
CA ILE A 708 -59.02 -25.94 53.00
C ILE A 708 -59.34 -26.49 54.40
N LEU A 709 -58.58 -26.11 55.43
CA LEU A 709 -58.84 -26.55 56.81
C LEU A 709 -60.18 -26.03 57.35
N GLN A 710 -60.55 -24.79 57.02
CA GLN A 710 -61.86 -24.25 57.39
C GLN A 710 -63.00 -24.99 56.71
N GLU A 711 -62.84 -25.42 55.46
CA GLU A 711 -63.87 -26.20 54.76
C GLU A 711 -63.99 -27.63 55.27
N ILE A 712 -62.87 -28.29 55.58
CA ILE A 712 -62.84 -29.60 56.22
C ILE A 712 -63.61 -29.59 57.55
N THR A 713 -63.52 -28.49 58.31
CA THR A 713 -64.14 -28.38 59.64
C THR A 713 -65.59 -27.92 59.60
N LYS A 714 -65.98 -27.06 58.64
CA LYS A 714 -67.30 -26.42 58.62
C LYS A 714 -68.31 -27.08 57.66
N SER A 715 -67.86 -27.75 56.61
CA SER A 715 -68.73 -28.34 55.58
C SER A 715 -68.67 -29.88 55.64
N LYS A 716 -69.79 -30.51 56.00
CA LYS A 716 -69.89 -31.99 56.03
C LYS A 716 -69.71 -32.60 54.64
N ASP A 717 -70.21 -31.93 53.61
CA ASP A 717 -70.13 -32.39 52.21
C ASP A 717 -68.71 -32.26 51.67
N PHE A 718 -68.02 -31.15 51.98
CA PHE A 718 -66.61 -30.98 51.62
C PHE A 718 -65.72 -31.99 52.33
N TYR A 719 -65.94 -32.24 53.63
CA TYR A 719 -65.21 -33.26 54.38
C TYR A 719 -65.34 -34.66 53.75
N LYS A 720 -66.55 -35.04 53.33
CA LYS A 720 -66.80 -36.32 52.65
C LYS A 720 -66.08 -36.40 51.30
N TRP A 721 -66.10 -35.33 50.51
CA TRP A 721 -65.36 -35.25 49.25
C TRP A 721 -63.84 -35.30 49.49
N PHE A 722 -63.33 -34.56 50.49
CA PHE A 722 -61.93 -34.50 50.87
C PHE A 722 -61.39 -35.86 51.28
N LYS A 723 -62.12 -36.63 52.11
CA LYS A 723 -61.73 -37.98 52.54
C LYS A 723 -61.48 -38.93 51.37
N ASN A 724 -62.23 -38.76 50.27
CA ASN A 724 -62.08 -39.58 49.06
C ASN A 724 -61.03 -39.02 48.09
N ASN A 725 -60.58 -37.77 48.25
CA ASN A 725 -59.71 -37.05 47.31
C ASN A 725 -58.52 -36.35 48.00
N THR A 726 -58.06 -36.87 49.15
CA THR A 726 -57.05 -36.23 50.03
C THR A 726 -55.80 -35.78 49.27
N ASN A 727 -55.27 -36.63 48.39
CA ASN A 727 -54.06 -36.32 47.62
C ASN A 727 -54.25 -35.14 46.67
N ILE A 728 -55.43 -35.04 46.04
CA ILE A 728 -55.73 -33.98 45.07
C ILE A 728 -55.95 -32.66 45.80
N ALA A 729 -56.68 -32.68 46.91
CA ALA A 729 -56.82 -31.52 47.76
C ALA A 729 -55.44 -31.03 48.25
N ALA A 730 -54.56 -31.92 48.71
CA ALA A 730 -53.21 -31.55 49.15
C ALA A 730 -52.36 -30.94 48.02
N ILE A 731 -52.34 -31.55 46.83
CA ILE A 731 -51.58 -31.05 45.68
C ILE A 731 -52.05 -29.64 45.29
N PHE A 732 -53.37 -29.43 45.13
CA PHE A 732 -53.89 -28.12 44.76
C PHE A 732 -53.78 -27.09 45.89
N THR A 733 -53.71 -27.53 47.16
CA THR A 733 -53.41 -26.64 48.29
C THR A 733 -51.99 -26.08 48.19
N ILE A 734 -51.02 -26.92 47.80
CA ILE A 734 -49.61 -26.52 47.61
C ILE A 734 -49.44 -25.68 46.34
N LEU A 735 -50.05 -26.11 45.23
CA LEU A 735 -50.00 -25.37 43.95
C LEU A 735 -50.66 -24.00 44.05
N ALA A 736 -51.65 -23.83 44.93
CA ALA A 736 -52.23 -22.54 45.23
C ALA A 736 -51.26 -21.55 45.88
N GLY A 737 -50.07 -21.98 46.29
CA GLY A 737 -48.97 -21.08 46.60
C GLY A 737 -48.53 -20.21 45.41
N ILE A 738 -48.66 -20.71 44.17
CA ILE A 738 -48.34 -19.94 42.96
C ILE A 738 -49.35 -18.82 42.75
N ASP A 739 -50.63 -19.18 42.80
CA ASP A 739 -51.77 -18.26 42.76
C ASP A 739 -52.95 -18.90 43.51
N ILE A 740 -53.60 -18.16 44.40
CA ILE A 740 -54.69 -18.68 45.22
C ILE A 740 -55.91 -19.13 44.38
N GLU A 741 -56.11 -18.57 43.16
CA GLU A 741 -57.17 -18.99 42.25
C GLU A 741 -57.02 -20.43 41.77
N VAL A 742 -55.84 -21.05 41.91
CA VAL A 742 -55.63 -22.48 41.60
C VAL A 742 -56.58 -23.37 42.41
N LEU A 743 -57.03 -22.95 43.59
CA LEU A 743 -58.05 -23.66 44.36
C LEU A 743 -59.40 -23.77 43.63
N ASN A 744 -59.73 -22.84 42.73
CA ASN A 744 -60.96 -22.91 41.93
C ASN A 744 -60.96 -24.13 40.99
N VAL A 745 -59.81 -24.74 40.70
CA VAL A 745 -59.73 -26.00 39.96
C VAL A 745 -60.50 -27.09 40.68
N LEU A 746 -60.43 -27.15 42.03
CA LEU A 746 -61.06 -28.20 42.82
C LEU A 746 -62.59 -28.19 42.73
N SER A 747 -63.22 -27.04 42.45
CA SER A 747 -64.68 -26.90 42.27
C SER A 747 -65.11 -26.61 40.83
N SER A 748 -64.19 -26.78 39.87
CA SER A 748 -64.42 -26.38 38.48
C SER A 748 -65.29 -27.35 37.68
N GLN A 749 -65.39 -28.60 38.12
CA GLN A 749 -65.96 -29.71 37.36
C GLN A 749 -65.38 -29.80 35.93
N VAL A 750 -64.10 -29.46 35.78
CA VAL A 750 -63.43 -29.42 34.48
C VAL A 750 -63.54 -30.78 33.77
N ALA A 751 -64.01 -30.74 32.52
CA ALA A 751 -64.27 -31.91 31.69
C ALA A 751 -65.18 -32.99 32.33
N GLY A 752 -65.99 -32.63 33.33
CA GLY A 752 -66.87 -33.54 34.06
C GLY A 752 -66.13 -34.52 34.99
N ILE A 753 -64.87 -34.22 35.35
CA ILE A 753 -64.05 -35.09 36.19
C ILE A 753 -64.51 -34.96 37.66
N MET A 754 -64.94 -36.07 38.26
CA MET A 754 -65.44 -36.11 39.64
C MET A 754 -64.39 -35.67 40.69
N LEU A 755 -63.10 -35.83 40.37
CA LEU A 755 -61.97 -35.36 41.19
C LEU A 755 -61.93 -33.83 41.34
N PHE A 756 -62.61 -33.08 40.48
CA PHE A 756 -62.67 -31.60 40.50
C PHE A 756 -64.08 -31.08 40.80
N ASN A 757 -64.86 -31.87 41.55
CA ASN A 757 -66.22 -31.53 41.98
C ASN A 757 -66.30 -31.33 43.50
N ALA A 758 -65.38 -30.53 44.05
CA ALA A 758 -65.37 -30.18 45.47
C ALA A 758 -66.54 -29.24 45.80
N PRO A 759 -67.38 -29.56 46.79
CA PRO A 759 -68.52 -28.72 47.18
C PRO A 759 -68.06 -27.59 48.10
N PHE A 760 -67.39 -26.57 47.54
CA PHE A 760 -67.02 -25.36 48.29
C PHE A 760 -68.25 -24.57 48.73
N SER A 761 -68.29 -24.15 50.01
CA SER A 761 -69.27 -23.18 50.47
C SER A 761 -69.00 -21.77 49.88
N GLU A 762 -69.95 -20.83 50.00
CA GLU A 762 -69.80 -19.47 49.43
C GLU A 762 -68.66 -18.67 50.07
N LYS A 763 -68.32 -18.93 51.34
CA LYS A 763 -67.30 -18.19 52.09
C LYS A 763 -65.87 -18.38 51.53
N PRO A 764 -65.38 -19.61 51.28
CA PRO A 764 -64.12 -19.87 50.58
C PRO A 764 -64.00 -19.19 49.23
N GLN A 765 -65.08 -19.15 48.43
CA GLN A 765 -65.04 -18.53 47.11
C GLN A 765 -64.78 -17.02 47.23
N SER A 766 -65.36 -16.37 48.25
CA SER A 766 -65.04 -14.99 48.60
C SER A 766 -63.59 -14.82 49.05
N TYR A 767 -63.06 -15.73 49.88
CA TYR A 767 -61.65 -15.68 50.31
C TYR A 767 -60.66 -15.89 49.17
N ILE A 768 -60.96 -16.79 48.23
CA ILE A 768 -60.13 -16.99 47.02
C ILE A 768 -60.13 -15.72 46.17
N PHE A 769 -61.30 -15.08 45.99
CA PHE A 769 -61.41 -13.81 45.26
C PHE A 769 -60.59 -12.68 45.91
N TRP A 770 -60.77 -12.44 47.21
CA TRP A 770 -60.02 -11.40 47.92
C TRP A 770 -58.52 -11.72 48.01
N GLY A 771 -58.15 -12.99 48.15
CA GLY A 771 -56.76 -13.42 48.11
C GLY A 771 -56.11 -13.14 46.75
N SER A 772 -56.81 -13.38 45.64
CA SER A 772 -56.32 -13.09 44.29
C SER A 772 -56.12 -11.59 44.09
N LEU A 773 -57.07 -10.78 44.57
CA LEU A 773 -56.95 -9.32 44.51
C LEU A 773 -55.73 -8.81 45.28
N ILE A 774 -55.44 -9.36 46.46
CA ILE A 774 -54.24 -9.03 47.23
C ILE A 774 -52.99 -9.46 46.45
N GLY A 775 -52.99 -10.66 45.89
CA GLY A 775 -51.92 -11.23 45.06
C GLY A 775 -51.48 -10.28 43.94
N LEU A 776 -52.44 -9.67 43.25
CA LEU A 776 -52.17 -8.71 42.17
C LEU A 776 -51.33 -7.50 42.62
N PHE A 777 -51.58 -6.96 43.81
CA PHE A 777 -50.85 -5.80 44.34
C PHE A 777 -49.51 -6.17 44.97
N ILE A 778 -49.38 -7.37 45.55
CA ILE A 778 -48.16 -7.78 46.26
C ILE A 778 -47.18 -8.55 45.37
N LYS A 779 -47.62 -9.10 44.23
CA LYS A 779 -46.82 -9.92 43.33
C LYS A 779 -46.79 -9.32 41.92
N ASP A 780 -47.94 -9.29 41.25
CA ASP A 780 -47.99 -9.09 39.80
C ASP A 780 -47.56 -7.68 39.38
N ILE A 781 -48.09 -6.64 40.02
CA ILE A 781 -47.71 -5.25 39.74
C ILE A 781 -46.22 -4.99 40.04
N PRO A 782 -45.69 -5.32 41.24
CA PRO A 782 -44.27 -5.12 41.53
C PRO A 782 -43.33 -5.88 40.58
N GLN A 783 -43.64 -7.13 40.27
CA GLN A 783 -42.81 -7.92 39.36
C GLN A 783 -42.85 -7.39 37.93
N PHE A 784 -43.99 -6.89 37.45
CA PHE A 784 -44.08 -6.24 36.16
C PHE A 784 -43.20 -4.98 36.09
N ILE A 785 -43.26 -4.12 37.11
CA ILE A 785 -42.44 -2.91 37.20
C ILE A 785 -40.94 -3.24 37.18
N ILE A 786 -40.53 -4.29 37.90
CA ILE A 786 -39.13 -4.74 37.94
C ILE A 786 -38.66 -5.21 36.56
N LYS A 787 -39.47 -6.04 35.88
CA LYS A 787 -39.15 -6.57 34.54
C LYS A 787 -39.04 -5.44 33.51
N VAL A 788 -39.96 -4.48 33.52
CA VAL A 788 -39.93 -3.30 32.63
C VAL A 788 -38.73 -2.40 32.94
N SER A 789 -38.44 -2.14 34.21
CA SER A 789 -37.30 -1.31 34.62
C SER A 789 -35.97 -1.92 34.19
N ASN A 790 -35.85 -3.25 34.28
CA ASN A 790 -34.69 -3.97 33.75
C ASN A 790 -34.57 -3.83 32.23
N SER A 791 -35.67 -3.97 31.48
CA SER A 791 -35.69 -3.79 30.03
C SER A 791 -35.31 -2.37 29.62
N LEU A 792 -35.80 -1.34 30.31
CA LEU A 792 -35.46 0.05 30.04
C LEU A 792 -34.00 0.34 30.38
N LYS A 793 -33.48 -0.13 31.51
CA LYS A 793 -32.05 0.00 31.81
C LYS A 793 -31.20 -0.66 30.73
N ILE A 794 -31.59 -1.84 30.26
CA ILE A 794 -30.90 -2.50 29.14
C ILE A 794 -30.97 -1.62 27.89
N ILE A 795 -32.16 -1.16 27.47
CA ILE A 795 -32.36 -0.35 26.25
C ILE A 795 -31.64 1.00 26.27
N TYR A 796 -31.57 1.69 27.41
CA TYR A 796 -30.86 2.97 27.55
C TYR A 796 -29.34 2.81 27.77
N THR A 797 -28.88 1.58 27.97
CA THR A 797 -27.44 1.22 27.96
C THR A 797 -27.01 0.62 26.62
N TYR A 798 -27.96 0.43 25.70
CA TYR A 798 -27.80 0.25 24.26
C TYR A 798 -28.05 1.59 23.55
#